data_AF-A0A1T4MDA5-F1
#
_entry.id   AF-A0A1T4MDA5-F1
#
_cell.length_a   1.000
_cell.length_b   1.000
_cell.length_c   1.000
_cell.angle_alpha   90.00
_cell.angle_beta   90.00
_cell.angle_gamma   90.00
#
_symmetry.space_group_name_H-M   'P 1'
#
loop_
_entity.id
_entity.type
_entity.pdbx_description
1 polymer ?
#
loop_
_entity_poly.entity_id
_entity_poly.type
_entity_poly.pdbx_seq_one_letter_code
_entity_poly.pdbx_strand_id
1 'polypeptide(L)'
;MKKISVGILAHVDAGKTTLSESILYNSGTIRNMGRVDNKDAFLDTDAMEKDRGITIFSKQAVFDWKDTQFTLIDTPGHEDFVAETERVLGVIDYAILLINAADGVTAHTETLFRLLEKYAVPTVVFVNKMDYATVTQEQMINELNSNLSEGFAVYDEKWKDGINDSDEAESIAVLSEDVLEEYLETGNVSFENIKDMVIDRKLFPCFFGSALKNQGVTEFMDAVSILTVEQDYPDTFGARVFKISRDEKKNRLTFMKITGGKLSVRQEILMGEKVDQIRVYSGAKYSTKSMAEKGDIIAVTGLVSTYPGQAIGFEENDYLPILSPLLSYRIILPEDMSVERFLPMLREIADEEPLINIDSDEKGSDIKISIMGEVQLEILERQLLERFNVKVSFDSGKVLFKETIKNAVYGVGHYEPLRHYAEVHLLLRPLPPGSGIVIDSEVSVNDLAMSYQNEIISSIRGAAQRGSLRGVIAGLRVTDIRVTLVAGKIHLKHTEGGDLREASIRSFRAALISGEEAGNNILLEPFMKFRINLPDNSVGRIMNDINEMGGKSELKKMENQKALIEGIAPVRLIRNYQADLTAYTHGSGKFSIVEEMYLPSGEQEKIREDESLINVNYKPENDRRAPVGSVFCSGGSGYYVDWREAMDICHLEKKIRNYEELKWLYPKADSVNTSTSGSKEKEAKGFSYDMAIGVDEIDAILNRALSANKKSDPFVKRKYHLTKRTFSAETTGVKSTAKGVIRKNYLLVDGYNIIHRWDSLKGLVNDNMLGARMKLLDIMSNYQAIRNTEVVVVFDAYNVPGDQPRIDKYQNINVVYTKEAETADQYIAKFTNENVSTMNITVATSDFMVQLIIRGAGAVLMSATELEKEIEMASKELREQYNIEYE
;
A
#
# COMPACT_ATOMS: atom_id res chain seq x y z
N MET A 1 -8.96 2.15 36.64
CA MET A 1 -7.56 1.94 36.29
C MET A 1 -7.54 1.68 34.81
N LYS A 2 -6.87 2.57 34.08
CA LYS A 2 -6.82 2.63 32.63
C LYS A 2 -6.00 1.48 32.06
N LYS A 3 -6.37 0.85 30.94
CA LYS A 3 -5.54 -0.19 30.30
C LYS A 3 -4.87 0.34 29.02
N ILE A 4 -3.57 0.06 28.86
CA ILE A 4 -2.81 0.48 27.68
C ILE A 4 -1.82 -0.61 27.29
N SER A 5 -1.76 -0.95 26.01
CA SER A 5 -0.71 -1.77 25.42
C SER A 5 0.32 -0.88 24.72
N VAL A 6 1.61 -1.11 25.02
CA VAL A 6 2.70 -0.26 24.53
C VAL A 6 3.82 -1.12 23.96
N GLY A 7 4.27 -0.84 22.74
CA GLY A 7 5.43 -1.51 22.14
C GLY A 7 6.72 -0.70 22.31
N ILE A 8 7.85 -1.33 22.64
CA ILE A 8 9.19 -0.69 22.52
C ILE A 8 9.83 -1.10 21.19
N LEU A 9 10.14 -0.12 20.35
CA LEU A 9 10.71 -0.28 19.01
C LEU A 9 12.04 0.48 18.90
N ALA A 10 13.07 -0.13 18.32
CA ALA A 10 14.41 0.45 18.17
C ALA A 10 15.29 -0.42 17.27
N HIS A 11 16.40 0.09 16.77
CA HIS A 11 17.45 -0.72 16.15
C HIS A 11 18.22 -1.59 17.16
N VAL A 12 19.14 -2.43 16.65
CA VAL A 12 20.04 -3.28 17.45
C VAL A 12 20.87 -2.40 18.38
N ASP A 13 21.18 -2.90 19.58
CA ASP A 13 21.97 -2.23 20.61
C ASP A 13 21.44 -0.87 21.12
N ALA A 14 20.32 -0.32 20.64
CA ALA A 14 19.74 0.92 21.17
C ALA A 14 19.36 0.85 22.67
N GLY A 15 19.26 -0.37 23.22
CA GLY A 15 19.02 -0.64 24.64
C GLY A 15 17.55 -0.90 25.00
N LYS A 16 16.79 -1.53 24.10
CA LYS A 16 15.36 -1.88 24.30
C LYS A 16 15.14 -2.62 25.61
N THR A 17 15.74 -3.81 25.73
CA THR A 17 15.66 -4.63 26.94
C THR A 17 16.11 -3.86 28.17
N THR A 18 17.15 -3.02 28.08
CA THR A 18 17.61 -2.18 29.19
C THR A 18 16.57 -1.15 29.65
N LEU A 19 15.83 -0.54 28.72
CA LEU A 19 14.71 0.33 29.03
C LEU A 19 13.54 -0.46 29.63
N SER A 20 13.21 -1.62 29.05
CA SER A 20 12.20 -2.54 29.58
C SER A 20 12.50 -2.95 31.04
N GLU A 21 13.73 -3.38 31.33
CA GLU A 21 14.20 -3.71 32.69
C GLU A 21 14.06 -2.52 33.65
N SER A 22 14.46 -1.32 33.22
CA SER A 22 14.38 -0.10 34.02
C SER A 22 12.93 0.28 34.34
N ILE A 23 12.01 0.18 33.38
CA ILE A 23 10.56 0.40 33.57
C ILE A 23 9.97 -0.64 34.54
N LEU A 24 10.31 -1.92 34.38
CA LEU A 24 9.83 -2.99 35.24
C LEU A 24 10.40 -2.91 36.66
N TYR A 25 11.63 -2.39 36.82
CA TYR A 25 12.25 -2.15 38.12
C TYR A 25 11.61 -0.96 38.84
N ASN A 26 11.43 0.17 38.15
CA ASN A 26 10.83 1.37 38.73
C ASN A 26 9.37 1.15 39.14
N SER A 27 8.59 0.39 38.36
CA SER A 27 7.22 -0.05 38.73
C SER A 27 7.17 -1.05 39.89
N GLY A 28 8.32 -1.56 40.37
CA GLY A 28 8.39 -2.58 41.42
C GLY A 28 8.00 -3.99 40.97
N THR A 29 7.79 -4.21 39.67
CA THR A 29 7.44 -5.51 39.07
C THR A 29 8.59 -6.51 39.22
N ILE A 30 9.83 -6.05 39.06
CA ILE A 30 11.05 -6.82 39.34
C ILE A 30 11.82 -6.19 40.52
N ARG A 31 12.49 -7.05 41.32
CA ARG A 31 13.20 -6.61 42.54
C ARG A 31 14.62 -6.09 42.29
N ASN A 32 15.23 -6.54 41.20
CA ASN A 32 16.57 -6.18 40.76
C ASN A 32 16.49 -5.95 39.25
N MET A 33 17.20 -4.96 38.74
CA MET A 33 17.31 -4.69 37.30
C MET A 33 18.33 -5.67 36.67
N GLY A 34 17.90 -6.46 35.68
CA GLY A 34 18.80 -7.35 34.94
C GLY A 34 19.61 -6.61 33.86
N ARG A 35 20.50 -7.34 33.19
CA ARG A 35 21.29 -6.87 32.05
C ARG A 35 21.43 -7.95 30.99
N VAL A 36 21.42 -7.52 29.74
CA VAL A 36 21.68 -8.37 28.56
C VAL A 36 23.10 -8.94 28.63
N ASP A 37 24.11 -8.11 28.90
CA ASP A 37 25.52 -8.52 29.03
C ASP A 37 25.75 -9.61 30.10
N ASN A 38 24.95 -9.60 31.16
CA ASN A 38 25.03 -10.56 32.27
C ASN A 38 24.17 -11.82 32.02
N LYS A 39 23.41 -11.87 30.92
CA LYS A 39 22.43 -12.92 30.59
C LYS A 39 21.32 -13.10 31.65
N ASP A 40 21.01 -12.07 32.42
CA ASP A 40 20.06 -12.09 33.55
C ASP A 40 18.85 -11.14 33.40
N ALA A 41 18.66 -10.53 32.22
CA ALA A 41 17.43 -9.82 31.87
C ALA A 41 16.18 -10.70 32.05
N PHE A 42 15.10 -10.10 32.56
CA PHE A 42 13.81 -10.71 32.84
C PHE A 42 13.04 -11.07 31.57
N LEU A 43 13.17 -10.26 30.52
CA LEU A 43 12.50 -10.51 29.23
C LEU A 43 13.27 -11.49 28.33
N ASP A 44 14.60 -11.43 28.25
CA ASP A 44 15.39 -12.36 27.41
C ASP A 44 15.53 -13.74 28.07
N THR A 45 14.42 -14.46 28.18
CA THR A 45 14.34 -15.81 28.79
C THR A 45 14.92 -16.93 27.93
N ASP A 46 15.06 -16.75 26.62
CA ASP A 46 15.49 -17.80 25.69
C ASP A 46 17.02 -17.96 25.69
N ALA A 47 17.51 -19.19 25.47
CA ALA A 47 18.95 -19.47 25.46
C ALA A 47 19.67 -18.79 24.28
N MET A 48 19.01 -18.68 23.12
CA MET A 48 19.57 -18.04 21.93
C MET A 48 19.70 -16.52 22.11
N GLU A 49 18.67 -15.91 22.69
CA GLU A 49 18.66 -14.47 23.02
C GLU A 49 19.78 -14.13 24.01
N LYS A 50 19.90 -14.92 25.08
CA LYS A 50 20.98 -14.81 26.06
C LYS A 50 22.36 -15.03 25.46
N ASP A 51 22.50 -15.93 24.50
CA ASP A 51 23.80 -16.20 23.86
C ASP A 51 24.25 -15.10 22.90
N ARG A 52 23.31 -14.45 22.21
CA ARG A 52 23.59 -13.38 21.24
C ARG A 52 23.52 -11.96 21.83
N GLY A 53 22.81 -11.76 22.92
CA GLY A 53 22.50 -10.43 23.46
C GLY A 53 21.47 -9.66 22.61
N ILE A 54 20.61 -10.35 21.87
CA ILE A 54 19.55 -9.74 21.06
C ILE A 54 18.20 -10.39 21.39
N THR A 55 17.14 -9.58 21.47
CA THR A 55 15.76 -10.07 21.57
C THR A 55 15.31 -10.60 20.21
N ILE A 56 14.88 -11.86 20.18
CA ILE A 56 14.47 -12.60 18.97
C ILE A 56 12.95 -12.72 18.93
N PHE A 57 12.31 -12.93 20.08
CA PHE A 57 10.88 -13.14 20.19
C PHE A 57 10.23 -12.02 20.99
N SER A 58 9.14 -11.44 20.46
CA SER A 58 8.35 -10.42 21.17
C SER A 58 7.76 -10.99 22.46
N LYS A 59 7.89 -10.26 23.56
CA LYS A 59 7.45 -10.70 24.89
C LYS A 59 6.73 -9.61 25.64
N GLN A 60 5.76 -10.03 26.44
CA GLN A 60 4.89 -9.15 27.19
C GLN A 60 5.21 -9.13 28.68
N ALA A 61 5.17 -7.94 29.29
CA ALA A 61 5.15 -7.74 30.72
C ALA A 61 4.02 -6.78 31.10
N VAL A 62 3.26 -7.16 32.13
CA VAL A 62 2.21 -6.31 32.72
C VAL A 62 2.77 -5.65 33.97
N PHE A 63 2.64 -4.33 34.06
CA PHE A 63 2.98 -3.54 35.23
C PHE A 63 1.94 -2.44 35.47
N ASP A 64 1.81 -2.00 36.72
CA ASP A 64 0.93 -0.90 37.10
C ASP A 64 1.78 0.35 37.39
N TRP A 65 1.36 1.51 36.89
CA TRP A 65 1.98 2.80 37.18
C TRP A 65 0.90 3.86 37.38
N LYS A 66 0.84 4.43 38.59
CA LYS A 66 -0.23 5.34 39.04
C LYS A 66 -1.61 4.71 38.79
N ASP A 67 -2.50 5.39 38.06
CA ASP A 67 -3.86 4.92 37.75
C ASP A 67 -3.96 4.11 36.43
N THR A 68 -2.82 3.70 35.87
CA THR A 68 -2.70 3.03 34.57
C THR A 68 -2.06 1.64 34.69
N GLN A 69 -2.70 0.63 34.10
CA GLN A 69 -2.12 -0.68 33.82
C GLN A 69 -1.51 -0.68 32.42
N PHE A 70 -0.21 -0.94 32.35
CA PHE A 70 0.52 -1.07 31.10
C PHE A 70 0.81 -2.54 30.79
N THR A 71 0.53 -2.93 29.55
CA THR A 71 1.09 -4.14 28.94
C THR A 71 2.20 -3.72 27.99
N LEU A 72 3.44 -3.80 28.45
CA LEU A 72 4.61 -3.59 27.62
C LEU A 72 4.83 -4.82 26.74
N ILE A 73 5.04 -4.60 25.44
CA ILE A 73 5.55 -5.59 24.50
C ILE A 73 6.94 -5.14 24.05
N ASP A 74 7.97 -5.88 24.46
CA ASP A 74 9.32 -5.68 23.94
C ASP A 74 9.42 -6.37 22.58
N THR A 75 9.94 -5.67 21.57
CA THR A 75 10.00 -6.16 20.19
C THR A 75 11.45 -6.40 19.73
N PRO A 76 11.68 -7.37 18.84
CA PRO A 76 12.95 -7.48 18.13
C PRO A 76 13.29 -6.16 17.41
N GLY A 77 14.57 -5.91 17.22
CA GLY A 77 15.03 -4.76 16.45
C GLY A 77 16.28 -5.02 15.63
N HIS A 78 16.46 -6.27 15.25
CA HIS A 78 17.35 -6.67 14.18
C HIS A 78 16.53 -6.71 12.88
N GLU A 79 17.12 -6.33 11.75
CA GLU A 79 16.42 -6.16 10.47
C GLU A 79 15.66 -7.42 10.03
N ASP A 80 16.26 -8.60 10.16
CA ASP A 80 15.61 -9.89 9.91
C ASP A 80 14.26 -10.07 10.64
N PHE A 81 14.11 -9.53 11.86
CA PHE A 81 12.93 -9.75 12.71
C PHE A 81 11.90 -8.62 12.67
N VAL A 82 12.05 -7.62 11.78
CA VAL A 82 11.11 -6.49 11.70
C VAL A 82 9.67 -6.96 11.40
N ALA A 83 9.49 -8.07 10.70
CA ALA A 83 8.16 -8.65 10.49
C ALA A 83 7.50 -9.24 11.76
N GLU A 84 8.25 -9.54 12.83
CA GLU A 84 7.65 -9.81 14.16
C GLU A 84 7.24 -8.51 14.85
N THR A 85 8.06 -7.47 14.76
CA THR A 85 7.74 -6.11 15.21
C THR A 85 6.49 -5.57 14.50
N GLU A 86 6.35 -5.81 13.20
CA GLU A 86 5.20 -5.42 12.39
C GLU A 86 3.90 -6.07 12.89
N ARG A 87 3.94 -7.36 13.29
CA ARG A 87 2.78 -8.06 13.87
C ARG A 87 2.34 -7.46 15.21
N VAL A 88 3.28 -6.90 15.97
CA VAL A 88 2.99 -6.22 17.24
C VAL A 88 2.33 -4.86 17.02
N LEU A 89 2.63 -4.15 15.93
CA LEU A 89 2.01 -2.85 15.62
C LEU A 89 0.48 -2.93 15.54
N GLY A 90 -0.06 -4.02 14.98
CA GLY A 90 -1.50 -4.25 14.92
C GLY A 90 -2.19 -4.52 16.26
N VAL A 91 -1.46 -4.58 17.38
CA VAL A 91 -2.03 -4.84 18.72
C VAL A 91 -1.54 -3.90 19.83
N ILE A 92 -0.72 -2.90 19.54
CA ILE A 92 -0.35 -1.87 20.54
C ILE A 92 -1.25 -0.64 20.40
N ASP A 93 -1.45 0.10 21.49
CA ASP A 93 -2.14 1.39 21.49
C ASP A 93 -1.17 2.55 21.28
N TYR A 94 0.07 2.40 21.77
CA TYR A 94 1.14 3.37 21.64
C TYR A 94 2.48 2.68 21.37
N ALA A 95 3.38 3.40 20.72
CA ALA A 95 4.76 2.98 20.50
C ALA A 95 5.74 3.89 21.26
N ILE A 96 6.75 3.27 21.84
CA ILE A 96 7.96 3.92 22.36
C ILE A 96 9.05 3.71 21.32
N LEU A 97 9.35 4.75 20.54
CA LEU A 97 10.48 4.75 19.62
C LEU A 97 11.75 5.10 20.39
N LEU A 98 12.60 4.11 20.60
CA LEU A 98 13.85 4.23 21.32
C LEU A 98 15.00 4.52 20.35
N ILE A 99 15.77 5.56 20.63
CA ILE A 99 16.84 6.04 19.74
C ILE A 99 18.15 6.10 20.52
N ASN A 100 19.25 5.64 19.92
CA ASN A 100 20.59 5.76 20.51
C ASN A 100 21.16 7.14 20.14
N ALA A 101 21.36 8.00 21.15
CA ALA A 101 21.88 9.36 20.98
C ALA A 101 23.24 9.45 20.26
N ALA A 102 24.01 8.35 20.22
CA ALA A 102 25.29 8.29 19.52
C ALA A 102 25.20 7.78 18.06
N ASP A 103 24.12 7.08 17.69
CA ASP A 103 23.91 6.57 16.33
C ASP A 103 23.04 7.52 15.49
N GLY A 104 22.18 8.31 16.15
CA GLY A 104 21.24 9.21 15.49
C GLY A 104 20.07 8.48 14.84
N VAL A 105 19.54 9.04 13.75
CA VAL A 105 18.52 8.42 12.91
C VAL A 105 19.17 7.44 11.94
N THR A 106 18.85 6.15 12.11
CA THR A 106 19.31 5.08 11.21
C THR A 106 18.23 4.74 10.18
N ALA A 107 18.59 4.08 9.07
CA ALA A 107 17.58 3.62 8.10
C ALA A 107 16.64 2.55 8.69
N HIS A 108 17.09 1.80 9.71
CA HIS A 108 16.21 0.95 10.50
C HIS A 108 15.21 1.80 11.30
N THR A 109 15.65 2.90 11.92
CA THR A 109 14.78 3.89 12.59
C THR A 109 13.73 4.46 11.61
N GLU A 110 14.14 4.83 10.40
CA GLU A 110 13.22 5.28 9.32
C GLU A 110 12.21 4.19 8.94
N THR A 111 12.67 2.94 8.83
CA THR A 111 11.80 1.80 8.53
C THR A 111 10.75 1.59 9.62
N LEU A 112 11.18 1.56 10.89
CA LEU A 112 10.27 1.45 12.04
C LEU A 112 9.29 2.63 12.10
N PHE A 113 9.74 3.86 11.83
CA PHE A 113 8.87 5.04 11.82
C PHE A 113 7.83 4.99 10.69
N ARG A 114 8.20 4.54 9.49
CA ARG A 114 7.27 4.35 8.36
C ARG A 114 6.25 3.24 8.63
N LEU A 115 6.64 2.17 9.34
CA LEU A 115 5.70 1.16 9.80
C LEU A 115 4.70 1.77 10.80
N LEU A 116 5.19 2.52 11.79
CA LEU A 116 4.33 3.22 12.76
C LEU A 116 3.37 4.22 12.10
N GLU A 117 3.80 4.90 11.04
CA GLU A 117 2.98 5.77 10.19
C GLU A 117 1.88 4.99 9.47
N LYS A 118 2.24 3.92 8.75
CA LYS A 118 1.27 3.12 7.98
C LYS A 118 0.26 2.38 8.86
N TYR A 119 0.64 2.00 10.09
CA TYR A 119 -0.29 1.43 11.08
C TYR A 119 -0.96 2.49 11.97
N ALA A 120 -0.75 3.79 11.70
CA ALA A 120 -1.30 4.92 12.45
C ALA A 120 -1.12 4.81 13.98
N VAL A 121 0.00 4.24 14.45
CA VAL A 121 0.24 4.01 15.88
C VAL A 121 0.82 5.29 16.52
N PRO A 122 0.15 5.90 17.52
CA PRO A 122 0.68 7.03 18.27
C PRO A 122 2.09 6.75 18.84
N THR A 123 3.03 7.68 18.70
CA THR A 123 4.45 7.44 19.03
C THR A 123 5.01 8.46 20.01
N VAL A 124 5.69 7.97 21.05
CA VAL A 124 6.50 8.74 22.00
C VAL A 124 7.97 8.34 21.82
N VAL A 125 8.90 9.29 21.90
CA VAL A 125 10.33 9.03 21.64
C VAL A 125 11.13 9.04 22.93
N PHE A 126 12.00 8.04 23.13
CA PHE A 126 13.01 8.07 24.18
C PHE A 126 14.41 8.01 23.57
N VAL A 127 15.17 9.10 23.71
CA VAL A 127 16.56 9.21 23.29
C VAL A 127 17.44 8.73 24.45
N ASN A 128 17.98 7.52 24.28
CA ASN A 128 18.76 6.79 25.27
C ASN A 128 20.26 7.02 25.09
N LYS A 129 21.02 6.63 26.12
CA LYS A 129 22.49 6.66 26.16
C LYS A 129 23.10 8.07 26.05
N MET A 130 22.36 9.08 26.51
CA MET A 130 22.83 10.47 26.63
C MET A 130 24.05 10.63 27.55
N ASP A 131 24.41 9.60 28.31
CA ASP A 131 25.51 9.62 29.28
C ASP A 131 26.90 9.40 28.70
N TYR A 132 27.02 9.09 27.40
CA TYR A 132 28.28 9.14 26.64
C TYR A 132 28.17 9.82 25.27
N ALA A 133 26.96 10.14 24.80
CA ALA A 133 26.78 10.86 23.54
C ALA A 133 27.33 12.29 23.62
N THR A 134 27.89 12.78 22.51
CA THR A 134 28.40 14.15 22.37
C THR A 134 27.38 15.11 21.73
N VAL A 135 26.19 14.60 21.40
CA VAL A 135 25.12 15.32 20.68
C VAL A 135 24.22 16.03 21.70
N THR A 136 23.83 17.27 21.42
CA THR A 136 22.88 18.02 22.27
C THR A 136 21.43 17.63 21.99
N GLN A 137 20.51 17.91 22.91
CA GLN A 137 19.07 17.64 22.72
C GLN A 137 18.55 18.35 21.46
N GLU A 138 18.87 19.63 21.28
CA GLU A 138 18.53 20.42 20.09
C GLU A 138 19.06 19.79 18.79
N GLN A 139 20.29 19.28 18.78
CA GLN A 139 20.86 18.63 17.60
C GLN A 139 20.10 17.35 17.24
N MET A 140 19.75 16.54 18.24
CA MET A 140 18.96 15.32 18.04
C MET A 140 17.54 15.63 17.54
N ILE A 141 16.86 16.66 18.10
CA ILE A 141 15.53 17.09 17.62
C ILE A 141 15.59 17.56 16.17
N ASN A 142 16.60 18.35 15.80
CA ASN A 142 16.79 18.78 14.41
C ASN A 142 17.08 17.60 13.47
N GLU A 143 17.81 16.57 13.93
CA GLU A 143 18.04 15.35 13.17
C GLU A 143 16.75 14.52 12.98
N LEU A 144 15.88 14.44 14.00
CA LEU A 144 14.58 13.78 13.90
C LEU A 144 13.65 14.53 12.92
N ASN A 145 13.51 15.84 13.12
CA ASN A 145 12.66 16.69 12.27
C ASN A 145 13.09 16.71 10.80
N SER A 146 14.39 16.53 10.51
CA SER A 146 14.91 16.57 9.13
C SER A 146 14.97 15.22 8.41
N ASN A 147 14.88 14.08 9.11
CA ASN A 147 14.98 12.75 8.51
C ASN A 147 13.70 11.89 8.65
N LEU A 148 12.83 12.17 9.63
CA LEU A 148 11.61 11.38 9.88
C LEU A 148 10.34 12.15 9.46
N SER A 149 9.97 13.18 10.22
CA SER A 149 8.84 14.07 9.99
C SER A 149 9.01 15.32 10.83
N GLU A 150 8.29 16.41 10.54
CA GLU A 150 8.15 17.50 11.49
C GLU A 150 7.35 17.05 12.74
N GLY A 151 7.38 17.84 13.82
CA GLY A 151 6.61 17.61 15.05
C GLY A 151 7.35 16.92 16.20
N PHE A 152 8.66 16.66 16.11
CA PHE A 152 9.44 16.21 17.27
C PHE A 152 9.78 17.39 18.19
N ALA A 153 9.33 17.32 19.45
CA ALA A 153 9.52 18.37 20.46
C ALA A 153 10.02 17.76 21.78
N VAL A 154 10.86 18.50 22.51
CA VAL A 154 11.32 18.08 23.85
C VAL A 154 10.16 18.19 24.84
N TYR A 155 9.89 17.13 25.60
CA TYR A 155 8.84 17.18 26.62
C TYR A 155 9.27 17.98 27.86
N ASP A 156 8.46 18.96 28.27
CA ASP A 156 8.53 19.62 29.59
C ASP A 156 7.37 19.12 30.47
N GLU A 157 7.62 18.92 31.77
CA GLU A 157 6.58 18.58 32.73
C GLU A 157 5.42 19.59 32.78
N LYS A 158 5.69 20.87 32.45
CA LYS A 158 4.68 21.93 32.37
C LYS A 158 3.55 21.66 31.39
N TRP A 159 3.75 20.79 30.38
CA TRP A 159 2.71 20.42 29.42
C TRP A 159 1.42 19.93 30.11
N LYS A 160 1.53 19.37 31.34
CA LYS A 160 0.41 18.98 32.23
C LYS A 160 -0.61 20.11 32.47
N ASP A 161 -0.14 21.35 32.52
CA ASP A 161 -0.92 22.55 32.82
C ASP A 161 -1.28 23.36 31.55
N GLY A 162 -0.99 22.80 30.36
CA GLY A 162 -1.01 23.52 29.08
C GLY A 162 0.30 24.26 28.79
N ILE A 163 0.56 24.53 27.51
CA ILE A 163 1.78 25.25 27.08
C ILE A 163 1.42 26.73 26.93
N ASN A 164 2.04 27.56 27.77
CA ASN A 164 1.83 29.00 27.85
C ASN A 164 3.11 29.82 27.50
N ASP A 165 4.15 29.14 27.00
CA ASP A 165 5.38 29.78 26.50
C ASP A 165 5.18 30.11 25.01
N SER A 166 5.39 31.37 24.60
CA SER A 166 5.01 31.84 23.26
C SER A 166 5.71 31.07 22.14
N ASP A 167 6.99 30.77 22.33
CA ASP A 167 7.82 30.24 21.25
C ASP A 167 7.58 28.73 21.08
N GLU A 168 7.35 28.01 22.18
CA GLU A 168 7.01 26.57 22.18
C GLU A 168 5.54 26.34 21.77
N ALA A 169 4.61 27.17 22.28
CA ALA A 169 3.20 27.09 21.92
C ALA A 169 2.97 27.40 20.43
N GLU A 170 3.64 28.43 19.88
CA GLU A 170 3.58 28.72 18.43
C GLU A 170 4.12 27.54 17.61
N SER A 171 5.29 26.99 17.99
CA SER A 171 5.90 25.86 17.29
C SER A 171 5.02 24.60 17.28
N ILE A 172 4.25 24.35 18.34
CA ILE A 172 3.36 23.19 18.43
C ILE A 172 2.03 23.48 17.74
N ALA A 173 1.45 24.66 17.94
CA ALA A 173 0.16 25.05 17.35
C ALA A 173 0.20 25.03 15.80
N VAL A 174 1.32 25.42 15.18
CA VAL A 174 1.52 25.36 13.72
C VAL A 174 1.36 23.95 13.13
N LEU A 175 1.49 22.88 13.93
CA LEU A 175 1.34 21.49 13.48
C LEU A 175 -0.13 21.05 13.26
N SER A 176 -1.13 21.84 13.68
CA SER A 176 -2.56 21.53 13.46
C SER A 176 -3.41 22.79 13.35
N GLU A 177 -4.18 22.92 12.27
CA GLU A 177 -5.01 24.12 12.00
C GLU A 177 -5.95 24.46 13.18
N ASP A 178 -6.67 23.48 13.73
CA ASP A 178 -7.59 23.69 14.88
C ASP A 178 -6.87 24.24 16.14
N VAL A 179 -5.64 23.80 16.38
CA VAL A 179 -4.84 24.20 17.55
C VAL A 179 -4.20 25.58 17.32
N LEU A 180 -3.87 25.91 16.06
CA LEU A 180 -3.44 27.25 15.68
C LEU A 180 -4.55 28.28 15.87
N GLU A 181 -5.80 27.94 15.57
CA GLU A 181 -6.95 28.82 15.85
C GLU A 181 -7.12 29.05 17.37
N GLU A 182 -7.09 27.99 18.19
CA GLU A 182 -7.15 28.12 19.67
C GLU A 182 -5.99 28.96 20.24
N TYR A 183 -4.77 28.77 19.72
CA TYR A 183 -3.59 29.54 20.14
C TYR A 183 -3.71 31.02 19.76
N LEU A 184 -4.22 31.35 18.56
CA LEU A 184 -4.44 32.73 18.13
C LEU A 184 -5.52 33.45 18.94
N GLU A 185 -6.52 32.73 19.46
CA GLU A 185 -7.56 33.30 20.34
C GLU A 185 -7.11 33.43 21.81
N THR A 186 -6.42 32.42 22.35
CA THR A 186 -6.17 32.29 23.80
C THR A 186 -4.72 32.57 24.22
N GLY A 187 -3.77 32.49 23.29
CA GLY A 187 -2.33 32.60 23.52
C GLY A 187 -1.69 31.36 24.15
N ASN A 188 -2.42 30.24 24.31
CA ASN A 188 -1.92 29.01 24.94
C ASN A 188 -2.39 27.77 24.16
N VAL A 189 -1.76 26.62 24.40
CA VAL A 189 -2.19 25.32 23.88
C VAL A 189 -2.64 24.42 25.04
N SER A 190 -3.89 23.96 25.01
CA SER A 190 -4.48 23.09 26.03
C SER A 190 -3.89 21.67 26.05
N PHE A 191 -3.90 21.02 27.23
CA PHE A 191 -3.31 19.68 27.40
C PHE A 191 -4.11 18.58 26.69
N GLU A 192 -5.41 18.75 26.52
CA GLU A 192 -6.27 17.89 25.72
C GLU A 192 -5.84 17.90 24.25
N ASN A 193 -5.64 19.08 23.64
CA ASN A 193 -5.14 19.20 22.27
C ASN A 193 -3.77 18.54 22.10
N ILE A 194 -2.88 18.63 23.09
CA ILE A 194 -1.58 17.93 23.08
C ILE A 194 -1.75 16.41 22.99
N LYS A 195 -2.72 15.81 23.71
CA LYS A 195 -3.00 14.37 23.61
C LYS A 195 -3.54 14.00 22.24
N ASP A 196 -4.47 14.79 21.73
CA ASP A 196 -5.10 14.55 20.43
C ASP A 196 -4.07 14.67 19.30
N MET A 197 -3.15 15.63 19.36
CA MET A 197 -2.02 15.74 18.44
C MET A 197 -1.03 14.56 18.51
N VAL A 198 -0.84 13.94 19.68
CA VAL A 198 -0.02 12.72 19.83
C VAL A 198 -0.75 11.50 19.26
N ILE A 199 -2.08 11.44 19.41
CA ILE A 199 -2.93 10.39 18.84
C ILE A 199 -2.96 10.49 17.30
N ASP A 200 -3.16 11.70 16.77
CA ASP A 200 -3.12 12.03 15.35
C ASP A 200 -1.72 11.89 14.72
N ARG A 201 -0.68 11.61 15.52
CA ARG A 201 0.73 11.57 15.10
C ARG A 201 1.23 12.87 14.44
N LYS A 202 0.72 14.02 14.90
CA LYS A 202 1.20 15.37 14.55
C LYS A 202 2.33 15.83 15.48
N LEU A 203 2.30 15.39 16.74
CA LEU A 203 3.27 15.74 17.78
C LEU A 203 3.95 14.48 18.33
N PHE A 204 5.28 14.51 18.44
CA PHE A 204 6.11 13.40 18.90
C PHE A 204 6.93 13.82 20.13
N PRO A 205 6.43 13.57 21.36
CA PRO A 205 7.08 14.00 22.59
C PRO A 205 8.39 13.24 22.80
N CYS A 206 9.49 13.97 22.95
CA CYS A 206 10.85 13.44 23.04
C CYS A 206 11.42 13.57 24.46
N PHE A 207 11.86 12.43 24.99
CA PHE A 207 12.50 12.30 26.29
C PHE A 207 13.98 11.96 26.13
N PHE A 208 14.82 12.41 27.05
CA PHE A 208 16.27 12.24 26.97
C PHE A 208 16.82 11.63 28.27
N GLY A 209 17.60 10.56 28.17
CA GLY A 209 18.10 9.90 29.36
C GLY A 209 19.10 8.77 29.13
N SER A 210 19.26 7.94 30.16
CA SER A 210 20.10 6.75 30.14
C SER A 210 19.43 5.64 30.96
N ALA A 211 18.83 4.68 30.27
CA ALA A 211 18.17 3.53 30.88
C ALA A 211 19.15 2.72 31.75
N LEU A 212 20.41 2.57 31.31
CA LEU A 212 21.45 1.85 32.05
C LEU A 212 21.79 2.48 33.41
N LYS A 213 21.67 3.81 33.52
CA LYS A 213 21.87 4.59 34.75
C LYS A 213 20.55 4.92 35.46
N ASN A 214 19.42 4.45 34.96
CA ASN A 214 18.07 4.77 35.44
C ASN A 214 17.77 6.29 35.48
N GLN A 215 18.26 7.04 34.48
CA GLN A 215 18.11 8.50 34.38
C GLN A 215 17.05 8.87 33.34
N GLY A 216 16.11 9.75 33.71
CA GLY A 216 14.98 10.19 32.88
C GLY A 216 13.81 9.18 32.76
N VAL A 217 13.96 7.96 33.26
CA VAL A 217 12.96 6.89 33.04
C VAL A 217 11.70 7.08 33.90
N THR A 218 11.82 7.56 35.13
CA THR A 218 10.65 7.83 35.99
C THR A 218 9.80 8.99 35.45
N GLU A 219 10.45 10.08 35.03
CA GLU A 219 9.81 11.24 34.38
C GLU A 219 9.10 10.83 33.08
N PHE A 220 9.74 9.98 32.28
CA PHE A 220 9.16 9.36 31.09
C PHE A 220 7.92 8.51 31.41
N MET A 221 7.97 7.60 32.39
CA MET A 221 6.81 6.79 32.79
C MET A 221 5.65 7.65 33.30
N ASP A 222 5.98 8.73 34.03
CA ASP A 222 5.01 9.71 34.51
C ASP A 222 4.31 10.45 33.39
N ALA A 223 5.05 10.89 32.37
CA ALA A 223 4.52 11.58 31.21
C ALA A 223 3.72 10.64 30.29
N VAL A 224 4.20 9.42 30.02
CA VAL A 224 3.47 8.42 29.24
C VAL A 224 2.14 8.06 29.90
N SER A 225 2.04 8.03 31.23
CA SER A 225 0.77 7.78 31.92
C SER A 225 -0.28 8.87 31.74
N ILE A 226 0.10 10.11 31.40
CA ILE A 226 -0.83 11.25 31.23
C ILE A 226 -1.08 11.64 29.77
N LEU A 227 -0.09 11.45 28.89
CA LEU A 227 -0.17 11.78 27.46
C LEU A 227 -0.99 10.77 26.66
N THR A 228 -1.00 9.52 27.12
CA THR A 228 -1.78 8.47 26.49
C THR A 228 -3.28 8.63 26.82
N VAL A 229 -4.15 7.98 26.04
CA VAL A 229 -5.61 7.84 26.28
C VAL A 229 -5.99 6.35 26.19
N GLU A 230 -7.17 5.95 26.69
CA GLU A 230 -7.68 4.58 26.56
C GLU A 230 -8.49 4.45 25.26
N GLN A 231 -8.22 3.43 24.46
CA GLN A 231 -8.96 3.19 23.22
C GLN A 231 -10.41 2.77 23.52
N ASP A 232 -11.39 3.42 22.89
CA ASP A 232 -12.79 3.01 23.06
C ASP A 232 -13.18 1.89 22.09
N TYR A 233 -13.29 0.69 22.64
CA TYR A 233 -13.61 -0.52 21.90
C TYR A 233 -15.12 -0.83 21.90
N PRO A 234 -15.70 -1.35 20.79
CA PRO A 234 -17.09 -1.77 20.75
C PRO A 234 -17.48 -2.83 21.80
N ASP A 235 -18.78 -2.92 22.13
CA ASP A 235 -19.33 -3.99 22.97
C ASP A 235 -19.45 -5.34 22.23
N THR A 236 -19.39 -5.34 20.90
CA THR A 236 -19.34 -6.54 20.07
C THR A 236 -18.00 -7.25 20.23
N PHE A 237 -17.98 -8.58 20.30
CA PHE A 237 -16.74 -9.34 20.45
C PHE A 237 -15.83 -9.17 19.23
N GLY A 238 -14.61 -8.70 19.47
CA GLY A 238 -13.52 -8.60 18.50
C GLY A 238 -12.20 -9.00 19.13
N ALA A 239 -11.36 -9.71 18.40
CA ALA A 239 -10.02 -10.07 18.82
C ALA A 239 -9.08 -10.19 17.62
N ARG A 240 -7.82 -9.79 17.82
CA ARG A 240 -6.76 -9.85 16.81
C ARG A 240 -5.59 -10.69 17.30
N VAL A 241 -5.29 -11.77 16.59
CA VAL A 241 -4.16 -12.67 16.85
C VAL A 241 -2.88 -12.04 16.32
N PHE A 242 -1.81 -11.97 17.11
CA PHE A 242 -0.53 -11.39 16.69
C PHE A 242 0.66 -12.34 16.82
N LYS A 243 0.54 -13.39 17.65
CA LYS A 243 1.59 -14.38 17.88
C LYS A 243 1.01 -15.75 18.20
N ILE A 244 1.71 -16.79 17.75
CA ILE A 244 1.52 -18.16 18.21
C ILE A 244 2.83 -18.62 18.83
N SER A 245 2.74 -19.40 19.89
CA SER A 245 3.89 -20.14 20.42
C SER A 245 3.41 -21.42 21.10
N ARG A 246 4.33 -22.21 21.63
CA ARG A 246 4.02 -23.39 22.46
C ARG A 246 4.56 -23.22 23.88
N ASP A 247 3.88 -23.82 24.87
CA ASP A 247 4.40 -23.93 26.23
C ASP A 247 5.35 -25.13 26.39
N GLU A 248 6.01 -25.26 27.55
CA GLU A 248 6.94 -26.37 27.86
C GLU A 248 6.33 -27.77 27.67
N LYS A 249 5.00 -27.88 27.72
CA LYS A 249 4.24 -29.14 27.52
C LYS A 249 3.80 -29.32 26.06
N LYS A 250 4.28 -28.46 25.15
CA LYS A 250 3.91 -28.36 23.74
C LYS A 250 2.43 -28.03 23.49
N ASN A 251 1.73 -27.42 24.46
CA ASN A 251 0.39 -26.89 24.19
C ASN A 251 0.51 -25.63 23.33
N ARG A 252 -0.29 -25.55 22.27
CA ARG A 252 -0.39 -24.39 21.38
C ARG A 252 -1.04 -23.22 22.12
N LEU A 253 -0.37 -22.08 22.12
CA LEU A 253 -0.80 -20.80 22.68
C LEU A 253 -1.12 -19.85 21.52
N THR A 254 -2.32 -19.28 21.49
CA THR A 254 -2.68 -18.19 20.58
C THR A 254 -2.69 -16.88 21.37
N PHE A 255 -1.78 -15.97 21.06
CA PHE A 255 -1.73 -14.64 21.67
C PHE A 255 -2.59 -13.66 20.86
N MET A 256 -3.49 -12.98 21.54
CA MET A 256 -4.46 -12.05 20.95
C MET A 256 -4.72 -10.85 21.85
N LYS A 257 -5.05 -9.73 21.24
CA LYS A 257 -5.67 -8.57 21.91
C LYS A 257 -7.17 -8.61 21.73
N ILE A 258 -7.93 -8.34 22.79
CA ILE A 258 -9.38 -8.19 22.73
C ILE A 258 -9.71 -6.74 22.35
N THR A 259 -10.23 -6.54 21.14
CA THR A 259 -10.58 -5.23 20.57
C THR A 259 -12.08 -4.93 20.65
N GLY A 260 -12.86 -5.80 21.31
CA GLY A 260 -14.22 -5.46 21.74
C GLY A 260 -14.91 -6.58 22.50
N GLY A 261 -15.97 -6.21 23.21
CA GLY A 261 -16.77 -7.10 24.04
C GLY A 261 -15.97 -7.80 25.14
N LYS A 262 -16.30 -9.07 25.39
CA LYS A 262 -15.67 -9.92 26.41
C LYS A 262 -15.51 -11.35 25.91
N LEU A 263 -14.45 -12.02 26.35
CA LEU A 263 -14.16 -13.42 26.05
C LEU A 263 -14.19 -14.25 27.33
N SER A 264 -14.99 -15.30 27.37
CA SER A 264 -15.09 -16.22 28.51
C SER A 264 -14.46 -17.58 28.22
N VAL A 265 -13.96 -18.25 29.27
CA VAL A 265 -13.54 -19.65 29.17
C VAL A 265 -14.73 -20.54 28.74
N ARG A 266 -14.46 -21.50 27.84
CA ARG A 266 -15.39 -22.37 27.09
C ARG A 266 -16.27 -21.68 26.04
N GLN A 267 -16.07 -20.39 25.78
CA GLN A 267 -16.69 -19.72 24.64
C GLN A 267 -16.15 -20.32 23.33
N GLU A 268 -17.05 -20.53 22.38
CA GLU A 268 -16.73 -20.94 21.01
C GLU A 268 -16.54 -19.67 20.17
N ILE A 269 -15.39 -19.54 19.50
CA ILE A 269 -15.02 -18.33 18.74
C ILE A 269 -14.74 -18.60 17.27
N LEU A 270 -14.48 -19.86 16.92
CA LEU A 270 -14.34 -20.39 15.58
C LEU A 270 -15.16 -21.67 15.51
N MET A 271 -15.63 -22.07 14.33
CA MET A 271 -16.58 -23.19 14.19
C MET A 271 -15.98 -24.50 14.75
N GLY A 272 -16.48 -24.96 15.89
CA GLY A 272 -15.98 -26.15 16.58
C GLY A 272 -14.76 -25.95 17.50
N GLU A 273 -14.15 -24.77 17.58
CA GLU A 273 -13.00 -24.49 18.47
C GLU A 273 -13.39 -23.62 19.67
N LYS A 274 -12.98 -24.04 20.87
CA LYS A 274 -13.35 -23.41 22.15
C LYS A 274 -12.12 -23.00 22.94
N VAL A 275 -12.27 -21.92 23.71
CA VAL A 275 -11.22 -21.43 24.60
C VAL A 275 -11.18 -22.27 25.88
N ASP A 276 -10.18 -23.14 26.02
CA ASP A 276 -10.03 -24.01 27.21
C ASP A 276 -9.55 -23.24 28.44
N GLN A 277 -8.62 -22.30 28.24
CA GLN A 277 -8.01 -21.49 29.30
C GLN A 277 -7.54 -20.15 28.75
N ILE A 278 -7.78 -19.08 29.51
CA ILE A 278 -7.24 -17.73 29.27
C ILE A 278 -6.07 -17.50 30.23
N ARG A 279 -4.90 -17.16 29.69
CA ARG A 279 -3.65 -16.85 30.42
C ARG A 279 -3.22 -15.41 30.14
N VAL A 280 -2.77 -14.70 31.16
CA VAL A 280 -2.11 -13.39 31.02
C VAL A 280 -0.65 -13.57 31.40
N TYR A 281 0.26 -13.38 30.45
CA TYR A 281 1.70 -13.54 30.64
C TYR A 281 2.35 -12.23 31.10
N SER A 282 3.34 -12.35 31.99
CA SER A 282 4.28 -11.29 32.36
C SER A 282 5.67 -11.92 32.53
N GLY A 283 6.53 -11.72 31.52
CA GLY A 283 7.76 -12.49 31.34
C GLY A 283 7.49 -14.00 31.26
N ALA A 284 8.31 -14.81 31.93
CA ALA A 284 8.14 -16.27 31.99
C ALA A 284 6.90 -16.76 32.78
N LYS A 285 6.24 -15.89 33.56
CA LYS A 285 5.13 -16.26 34.44
C LYS A 285 3.79 -15.91 33.79
N TYR A 286 2.75 -16.65 34.15
CA TYR A 286 1.37 -16.30 33.77
C TYR A 286 0.40 -16.42 34.94
N SER A 287 -0.68 -15.65 34.86
CA SER A 287 -1.88 -15.79 35.69
C SER A 287 -3.04 -16.29 34.82
N THR A 288 -4.06 -16.88 35.42
CA THR A 288 -5.24 -17.41 34.70
C THR A 288 -6.47 -16.56 35.00
N LYS A 289 -7.17 -16.10 33.97
CA LYS A 289 -8.45 -15.39 34.09
C LYS A 289 -9.61 -16.32 33.67
N SER A 290 -10.80 -16.10 34.24
CA SER A 290 -12.04 -16.75 33.78
C SER A 290 -12.70 -16.02 32.60
N MET A 291 -12.41 -14.73 32.48
CA MET A 291 -12.93 -13.82 31.46
C MET A 291 -11.86 -12.76 31.14
N ALA A 292 -11.73 -12.40 29.88
CA ALA A 292 -10.96 -11.26 29.39
C ALA A 292 -11.91 -10.17 28.89
N GLU A 293 -11.48 -8.92 28.97
CA GLU A 293 -12.25 -7.74 28.58
C GLU A 293 -11.55 -6.96 27.46
N LYS A 294 -12.27 -6.04 26.82
CA LYS A 294 -11.70 -5.08 25.85
C LYS A 294 -10.41 -4.42 26.41
N GLY A 295 -9.38 -4.34 25.58
CA GLY A 295 -8.03 -3.89 25.93
C GLY A 295 -7.10 -4.95 26.54
N ASP A 296 -7.58 -6.11 27.01
CA ASP A 296 -6.69 -7.16 27.54
C ASP A 296 -5.89 -7.83 26.40
N ILE A 297 -4.57 -7.99 26.61
CA ILE A 297 -3.71 -8.88 25.81
C ILE A 297 -3.54 -10.21 26.54
N ILE A 298 -3.94 -11.29 25.87
CA ILE A 298 -4.07 -12.63 26.46
C ILE A 298 -3.45 -13.70 25.56
N ALA A 299 -3.11 -14.84 26.17
CA ALA A 299 -2.85 -16.09 25.48
C ALA A 299 -3.96 -17.09 25.78
N VAL A 300 -4.50 -17.73 24.75
CA VAL A 300 -5.54 -18.76 24.87
C VAL A 300 -5.06 -20.13 24.40
N THR A 301 -5.69 -21.17 24.95
CA THR A 301 -5.50 -22.58 24.58
C THR A 301 -6.82 -23.18 24.07
N GLY A 302 -6.75 -24.29 23.34
CA GLY A 302 -7.90 -24.97 22.74
C GLY A 302 -8.16 -24.63 21.27
N LEU A 303 -7.46 -23.60 20.74
CA LEU A 303 -7.52 -23.21 19.33
C LEU A 303 -6.45 -23.93 18.50
N VAL A 304 -6.80 -24.34 17.28
CA VAL A 304 -5.93 -25.10 16.37
C VAL A 304 -5.77 -24.39 15.04
N SER A 305 -6.84 -23.84 14.45
CA SER A 305 -6.83 -23.26 13.11
C SER A 305 -6.37 -21.80 13.03
N THR A 306 -5.90 -21.20 14.14
CA THR A 306 -5.54 -19.77 14.14
C THR A 306 -4.20 -19.47 13.46
N TYR A 307 -3.99 -18.22 13.04
CA TYR A 307 -2.70 -17.75 12.52
C TYR A 307 -2.41 -16.30 12.95
N PRO A 308 -1.15 -15.84 12.97
CA PRO A 308 -0.80 -14.47 13.36
C PRO A 308 -1.24 -13.48 12.28
N GLY A 309 -1.79 -12.34 12.69
CA GLY A 309 -2.50 -11.40 11.82
C GLY A 309 -4.00 -11.67 11.66
N GLN A 310 -4.50 -12.82 12.16
CA GLN A 310 -5.92 -13.17 12.02
C GLN A 310 -6.83 -12.29 12.90
N ALA A 311 -7.82 -11.67 12.24
CA ALA A 311 -8.97 -11.05 12.88
C ALA A 311 -10.07 -12.08 13.20
N ILE A 312 -10.71 -11.94 14.36
CA ILE A 312 -11.81 -12.78 14.87
C ILE A 312 -12.92 -11.86 15.40
N GLY A 313 -14.19 -12.18 15.11
CA GLY A 313 -15.33 -11.41 15.59
C GLY A 313 -15.78 -10.35 14.58
N PHE A 314 -15.98 -9.10 15.02
CA PHE A 314 -16.33 -7.98 14.11
C PHE A 314 -15.14 -7.41 13.33
N GLU A 315 -13.90 -7.73 13.74
CA GLU A 315 -12.68 -7.27 13.07
C GLU A 315 -12.57 -7.84 11.65
N GLU A 316 -12.22 -6.98 10.68
CA GLU A 316 -11.95 -7.42 9.30
C GLU A 316 -10.47 -7.83 9.10
N ASN A 317 -10.23 -8.80 8.23
CA ASN A 317 -8.90 -9.32 7.89
C ASN A 317 -8.17 -8.42 6.86
N ASP A 318 -8.08 -7.12 7.16
CA ASP A 318 -7.38 -6.11 6.34
C ASP A 318 -5.87 -6.06 6.60
N TYR A 319 -5.37 -6.89 7.52
CA TYR A 319 -3.95 -6.97 7.85
C TYR A 319 -3.15 -7.67 6.73
N LEU A 320 -2.58 -6.87 5.83
CA LEU A 320 -1.58 -7.31 4.86
C LEU A 320 -0.19 -6.83 5.33
N PRO A 321 0.73 -7.74 5.72
CA PRO A 321 2.08 -7.34 6.09
C PRO A 321 2.79 -6.69 4.90
N ILE A 322 3.45 -5.57 5.18
CA ILE A 322 4.22 -4.77 4.24
C ILE A 322 5.49 -5.54 3.85
N LEU A 323 6.11 -6.17 4.84
CA LEU A 323 7.38 -6.87 4.67
C LEU A 323 7.12 -8.29 4.18
N SER A 324 7.62 -8.58 2.98
CA SER A 324 7.60 -9.91 2.39
C SER A 324 9.03 -10.40 2.16
N PRO A 325 9.38 -11.64 2.53
CA PRO A 325 10.75 -12.15 2.33
C PRO A 325 11.13 -12.11 0.84
N LEU A 326 12.32 -11.59 0.56
CA LEU A 326 12.85 -11.46 -0.81
C LEU A 326 13.67 -12.68 -1.27
N LEU A 327 13.99 -13.57 -0.34
CA LEU A 327 14.89 -14.69 -0.54
C LEU A 327 14.19 -16.01 -0.27
N SER A 328 14.42 -17.00 -1.15
CA SER A 328 14.01 -18.37 -0.91
C SER A 328 15.21 -19.30 -0.82
N TYR A 329 15.25 -20.09 0.25
CA TYR A 329 16.31 -21.04 0.54
C TYR A 329 15.77 -22.45 0.43
N ARG A 330 16.58 -23.36 -0.13
CA ARG A 330 16.28 -24.79 -0.08
C ARG A 330 16.85 -25.41 1.19
N ILE A 331 16.04 -26.20 1.88
CA ILE A 331 16.49 -26.98 3.03
C ILE A 331 17.20 -28.23 2.54
N ILE A 332 18.45 -28.41 2.96
CA ILE A 332 19.24 -29.61 2.77
C ILE A 332 19.05 -30.47 4.03
N LEU A 333 18.36 -31.60 3.87
CA LEU A 333 18.14 -32.58 4.94
C LEU A 333 19.33 -33.55 5.06
N PRO A 334 19.60 -34.08 6.27
CA PRO A 334 20.60 -35.13 6.44
C PRO A 334 20.12 -36.46 5.82
N GLU A 335 21.05 -37.32 5.42
CA GLU A 335 20.78 -38.54 4.63
C GLU A 335 19.84 -39.55 5.33
N ASP A 336 19.70 -39.48 6.64
CA ASP A 336 18.84 -40.33 7.46
C ASP A 336 17.39 -39.81 7.60
N MET A 337 17.09 -38.60 7.08
CA MET A 337 15.80 -37.94 7.24
C MET A 337 14.99 -37.82 5.94
N SER A 338 13.79 -38.41 5.94
CA SER A 338 12.82 -38.26 4.84
C SER A 338 11.96 -37.00 4.97
N VAL A 339 11.66 -36.35 3.84
CA VAL A 339 10.77 -35.17 3.73
C VAL A 339 9.45 -35.36 4.47
N GLU A 340 8.79 -36.52 4.34
CA GLU A 340 7.50 -36.82 4.99
C GLU A 340 7.54 -36.74 6.52
N ARG A 341 8.69 -37.05 7.13
CA ARG A 341 8.88 -37.00 8.60
C ARG A 341 9.26 -35.61 9.08
N PHE A 342 9.96 -34.84 8.25
CA PHE A 342 10.41 -33.49 8.58
C PHE A 342 9.30 -32.44 8.37
N LEU A 343 8.46 -32.61 7.36
CA LEU A 343 7.42 -31.63 7.00
C LEU A 343 6.45 -31.28 8.17
N PRO A 344 6.02 -32.22 9.04
CA PRO A 344 5.25 -31.88 10.24
C PRO A 344 6.03 -31.03 11.26
N MET A 345 7.34 -31.27 11.41
CA MET A 345 8.21 -30.51 12.32
C MET A 345 8.41 -29.08 11.81
N LEU A 346 8.65 -28.92 10.51
CA LEU A 346 8.78 -27.60 9.89
C LEU A 346 7.45 -26.82 9.94
N ARG A 347 6.30 -27.49 9.75
CA ARG A 347 4.98 -26.88 9.94
C ARG A 347 4.77 -26.41 11.38
N GLU A 348 5.22 -27.16 12.38
CA GLU A 348 5.16 -26.73 13.79
C GLU A 348 5.96 -25.45 14.05
N ILE A 349 7.05 -25.19 13.32
CA ILE A 349 7.77 -23.91 13.38
C ILE A 349 7.09 -22.82 12.54
N ALA A 350 6.61 -23.14 11.33
CA ALA A 350 5.91 -22.18 10.48
C ALA A 350 4.55 -21.70 11.05
N ASP A 351 3.92 -22.48 11.93
CA ASP A 351 2.80 -22.04 12.77
C ASP A 351 3.19 -20.89 13.72
N GLU A 352 4.43 -20.88 14.22
CA GLU A 352 4.99 -19.83 15.11
C GLU A 352 5.55 -18.64 14.29
N GLU A 353 6.16 -18.91 13.14
CA GLU A 353 6.76 -17.92 12.22
C GLU A 353 6.13 -17.95 10.80
N PRO A 354 5.07 -17.16 10.54
CA PRO A 354 4.28 -17.25 9.29
C PRO A 354 5.02 -16.84 8.01
N LEU A 355 6.16 -16.14 8.15
CA LEU A 355 6.99 -15.81 7.00
C LEU A 355 7.67 -17.03 6.38
N ILE A 356 7.83 -18.13 7.14
CA ILE A 356 8.35 -19.41 6.67
C ILE A 356 7.31 -20.05 5.73
N ASN A 357 7.30 -19.57 4.49
CA ASN A 357 6.45 -20.06 3.43
C ASN A 357 7.01 -21.39 2.92
N ILE A 358 6.47 -22.49 3.42
CA ILE A 358 6.84 -23.85 2.99
C ILE A 358 6.24 -24.12 1.60
N ASP A 359 7.04 -24.03 0.53
CA ASP A 359 6.66 -24.61 -0.76
C ASP A 359 7.37 -25.96 -0.95
N SER A 360 6.56 -27.02 -1.05
CA SER A 360 7.01 -28.35 -1.41
C SER A 360 6.72 -28.60 -2.89
N ASP A 361 7.76 -28.93 -3.65
CA ASP A 361 7.63 -29.26 -5.08
C ASP A 361 6.65 -30.42 -5.32
N GLU A 362 6.08 -30.54 -6.52
CA GLU A 362 5.09 -31.57 -6.87
C GLU A 362 5.63 -33.00 -6.74
N LYS A 363 6.96 -33.16 -6.84
CA LYS A 363 7.66 -34.44 -6.64
C LYS A 363 7.99 -34.73 -5.17
N GLY A 364 7.79 -33.77 -4.26
CA GLY A 364 8.05 -33.92 -2.83
C GLY A 364 9.53 -34.10 -2.45
N SER A 365 10.48 -33.80 -3.34
CA SER A 365 11.92 -33.99 -3.08
C SER A 365 12.56 -32.85 -2.28
N ASP A 366 12.19 -31.61 -2.62
CA ASP A 366 12.85 -30.40 -2.12
C ASP A 366 11.84 -29.56 -1.34
N ILE A 367 12.27 -29.08 -0.17
CA ILE A 367 11.54 -28.11 0.64
C ILE A 367 12.19 -26.75 0.44
N LYS A 368 11.40 -25.75 0.05
CA LYS A 368 11.81 -24.35 0.01
C LYS A 368 11.12 -23.58 1.14
N ILE A 369 11.85 -22.66 1.73
CA ILE A 369 11.35 -21.66 2.68
C ILE A 369 11.66 -20.26 2.18
N SER A 370 10.97 -19.27 2.73
CA SER A 370 11.22 -17.84 2.48
C SER A 370 11.53 -17.16 3.80
N ILE A 371 12.60 -16.38 3.85
CA ILE A 371 13.18 -15.80 5.07
C ILE A 371 13.68 -14.38 4.77
N MET A 372 13.71 -13.50 5.79
CA MET A 372 14.13 -12.10 5.63
C MET A 372 15.66 -11.96 5.54
N GLY A 373 16.42 -12.69 6.35
CA GLY A 373 17.88 -12.59 6.40
C GLY A 373 18.62 -13.80 6.99
N GLU A 374 19.94 -13.68 7.10
CA GLU A 374 20.82 -14.81 7.45
C GLU A 374 20.81 -15.15 8.94
N VAL A 375 20.46 -14.22 9.82
CA VAL A 375 20.35 -14.48 11.27
C VAL A 375 19.13 -15.36 11.55
N GLN A 376 18.04 -15.17 10.80
CA GLN A 376 16.88 -16.08 10.85
C GLN A 376 17.22 -17.51 10.42
N LEU A 377 18.10 -17.71 9.43
CA LEU A 377 18.53 -19.06 9.04
C LEU A 377 19.23 -19.77 10.20
N GLU A 378 20.23 -19.14 10.81
CA GLU A 378 21.00 -19.77 11.90
C GLU A 378 20.12 -20.05 13.14
N ILE A 379 19.17 -19.17 13.44
CA ILE A 379 18.17 -19.40 14.49
C ILE A 379 17.25 -20.59 14.13
N LEU A 380 16.82 -20.72 12.87
CA LEU A 380 16.05 -21.87 12.42
C LEU A 380 16.86 -23.18 12.46
N GLU A 381 18.15 -23.18 12.08
CA GLU A 381 19.04 -24.34 12.26
C GLU A 381 19.11 -24.76 13.73
N ARG A 382 19.30 -23.78 14.64
CA ARG A 382 19.40 -24.01 16.08
C ARG A 382 18.08 -24.48 16.69
N GLN A 383 16.94 -23.90 16.31
CA GLN A 383 15.60 -24.36 16.73
C GLN A 383 15.34 -25.81 16.31
N LEU A 384 15.65 -26.18 15.05
CA LEU A 384 15.48 -27.54 14.54
C LEU A 384 16.38 -28.54 15.25
N LEU A 385 17.62 -28.13 15.57
CA LEU A 385 18.56 -28.94 16.34
C LEU A 385 18.12 -29.11 17.80
N GLU A 386 17.75 -28.04 18.50
CA GLU A 386 17.40 -28.09 19.93
C GLU A 386 16.02 -28.72 20.18
N ARG A 387 14.99 -28.42 19.38
CA ARG A 387 13.61 -28.92 19.60
C ARG A 387 13.35 -30.31 19.01
N PHE A 388 14.02 -30.67 17.92
CA PHE A 388 13.76 -31.90 17.17
C PHE A 388 15.00 -32.79 16.95
N ASN A 389 16.19 -32.35 17.37
CA ASN A 389 17.46 -33.05 17.14
C ASN A 389 17.74 -33.31 15.65
N VAL A 390 17.36 -32.36 14.79
CA VAL A 390 17.61 -32.41 13.33
C VAL A 390 18.62 -31.35 12.95
N LYS A 391 19.79 -31.78 12.45
CA LYS A 391 20.76 -30.87 11.85
C LYS A 391 20.43 -30.68 10.37
N VAL A 392 19.91 -29.51 10.01
CA VAL A 392 19.72 -29.08 8.63
C VAL A 392 20.86 -28.16 8.19
N SER A 393 20.92 -27.86 6.90
CA SER A 393 21.67 -26.72 6.34
C SER A 393 20.90 -26.12 5.16
N PHE A 394 21.24 -24.90 4.76
CA PHE A 394 20.60 -24.21 3.63
C PHE A 394 21.55 -24.03 2.44
N ASP A 395 20.99 -23.77 1.25
CA ASP A 395 21.76 -23.31 0.09
C ASP A 395 22.01 -21.78 0.13
N SER A 396 22.63 -21.21 -0.91
CA SER A 396 22.95 -19.76 -0.97
C SER A 396 21.72 -18.84 -1.00
N GLY A 397 20.51 -19.41 -1.12
CA GLY A 397 19.28 -18.69 -1.39
C GLY A 397 19.16 -18.21 -2.84
N LYS A 398 17.92 -17.97 -3.26
CA LYS A 398 17.56 -17.49 -4.60
C LYS A 398 16.62 -16.29 -4.57
N VAL A 399 16.68 -15.55 -5.69
CA VAL A 399 15.72 -14.53 -6.14
C VAL A 399 14.24 -14.90 -5.92
N LEU A 400 13.46 -14.33 -4.98
CA LEU A 400 11.99 -14.49 -5.07
C LEU A 400 11.41 -13.56 -6.13
N PHE A 401 11.34 -14.04 -7.37
CA PHE A 401 10.64 -13.38 -8.48
C PHE A 401 9.10 -13.50 -8.32
N LYS A 402 8.38 -12.53 -8.87
CA LYS A 402 6.91 -12.51 -8.98
C LYS A 402 6.49 -12.38 -10.45
N GLU A 403 5.22 -12.63 -10.75
CA GLU A 403 4.63 -12.43 -12.08
C GLU A 403 3.55 -11.34 -12.04
N THR A 404 3.41 -10.57 -13.12
CA THR A 404 2.26 -9.66 -13.33
C THR A 404 1.92 -9.56 -14.83
N ILE A 405 0.91 -8.77 -15.18
CA ILE A 405 0.46 -8.53 -16.56
C ILE A 405 0.76 -7.09 -16.99
N LYS A 406 1.02 -6.89 -18.28
CA LYS A 406 1.25 -5.59 -18.91
C LYS A 406 -0.04 -4.93 -19.41
N ASN A 407 -0.97 -5.73 -19.92
CA ASN A 407 -2.25 -5.30 -20.49
C ASN A 407 -3.39 -6.09 -19.83
N ALA A 408 -4.63 -5.65 -20.03
CA ALA A 408 -5.80 -6.36 -19.50
C ALA A 408 -5.99 -7.71 -20.21
N VAL A 409 -6.31 -8.76 -19.43
CA VAL A 409 -6.52 -10.13 -19.92
C VAL A 409 -7.80 -10.72 -19.31
N TYR A 410 -8.47 -11.60 -20.06
CA TYR A 410 -9.80 -12.09 -19.72
C TYR A 410 -9.82 -13.61 -19.67
N GLY A 411 -10.48 -14.19 -18.66
CA GLY A 411 -10.56 -15.63 -18.50
C GLY A 411 -11.94 -16.10 -18.07
N VAL A 412 -12.23 -17.35 -18.43
CA VAL A 412 -13.49 -18.02 -18.14
C VAL A 412 -13.19 -19.35 -17.45
N GLY A 413 -13.88 -19.62 -16.35
CA GLY A 413 -13.78 -20.86 -15.61
C GLY A 413 -15.15 -21.46 -15.39
N HIS A 414 -15.37 -22.65 -15.93
CA HIS A 414 -16.60 -23.44 -15.75
C HIS A 414 -16.28 -24.72 -14.98
N TYR A 415 -17.12 -25.06 -14.01
CA TYR A 415 -16.95 -26.21 -13.14
C TYR A 415 -18.30 -26.91 -12.91
N GLU A 416 -18.51 -28.00 -13.64
CA GLU A 416 -19.75 -28.78 -13.66
C GLU A 416 -19.48 -30.30 -13.60
N PRO A 417 -18.98 -30.84 -12.47
CA PRO A 417 -19.10 -32.27 -12.19
C PRO A 417 -20.55 -32.69 -11.92
N LEU A 418 -20.80 -33.99 -11.80
CA LEU A 418 -22.15 -34.55 -11.63
C LEU A 418 -22.90 -33.93 -10.42
N ARG A 419 -23.94 -33.14 -10.70
CA ARG A 419 -24.77 -32.38 -9.73
C ARG A 419 -24.08 -31.16 -9.08
N HIS A 420 -23.06 -30.63 -9.72
CA HIS A 420 -22.40 -29.38 -9.39
C HIS A 420 -22.42 -28.43 -10.59
N TYR A 421 -22.44 -27.11 -10.38
CA TYR A 421 -22.40 -26.08 -11.43
C TYR A 421 -21.87 -24.77 -10.85
N ALA A 422 -20.80 -24.23 -11.46
CA ALA A 422 -20.34 -22.86 -11.27
C ALA A 422 -19.66 -22.35 -12.54
N GLU A 423 -19.97 -21.13 -12.95
CA GLU A 423 -19.37 -20.46 -14.10
C GLU A 423 -18.96 -19.05 -13.67
N VAL A 424 -17.68 -18.68 -13.86
CA VAL A 424 -17.08 -17.44 -13.37
C VAL A 424 -16.22 -16.82 -14.47
N HIS A 425 -16.40 -15.51 -14.72
CA HIS A 425 -15.69 -14.74 -15.73
C HIS A 425 -14.95 -13.58 -15.07
N LEU A 426 -13.63 -13.57 -15.19
CA LEU A 426 -12.74 -12.59 -14.56
C LEU A 426 -12.02 -11.75 -15.62
N LEU A 427 -11.93 -10.45 -15.35
CA LEU A 427 -11.11 -9.50 -16.10
C LEU A 427 -9.96 -9.05 -15.19
N LEU A 428 -8.73 -9.35 -15.62
CA LEU A 428 -7.51 -8.95 -14.93
C LEU A 428 -6.99 -7.66 -15.58
N ARG A 429 -6.68 -6.64 -14.77
CA ARG A 429 -6.10 -5.36 -15.23
C ARG A 429 -4.81 -5.09 -14.44
N PRO A 430 -3.75 -4.53 -15.06
CA PRO A 430 -2.52 -4.17 -14.34
C PRO A 430 -2.78 -3.06 -13.31
N LEU A 431 -1.99 -3.04 -12.24
CA LEU A 431 -1.94 -1.97 -11.24
C LEU A 431 -0.52 -1.38 -11.13
N PRO A 432 -0.35 -0.20 -10.49
CA PRO A 432 0.97 0.31 -10.15
C PRO A 432 1.78 -0.68 -9.30
N PRO A 433 3.12 -0.71 -9.42
CA PRO A 433 3.97 -1.61 -8.63
C PRO A 433 3.72 -1.49 -7.13
N GLY A 434 3.63 -2.62 -6.44
CA GLY A 434 3.36 -2.68 -5.00
C GLY A 434 1.88 -2.54 -4.60
N SER A 435 0.94 -2.44 -5.56
CA SER A 435 -0.50 -2.43 -5.26
C SER A 435 -1.04 -3.80 -4.81
N GLY A 436 -0.31 -4.89 -5.03
CA GLY A 436 -0.75 -6.23 -4.68
C GLY A 436 -1.92 -6.72 -5.54
N ILE A 437 -2.73 -7.65 -5.01
CA ILE A 437 -3.93 -8.14 -5.69
C ILE A 437 -5.16 -7.43 -5.10
N VAL A 438 -5.79 -6.57 -5.91
CA VAL A 438 -7.07 -5.92 -5.57
C VAL A 438 -8.19 -6.73 -6.23
N ILE A 439 -9.28 -7.01 -5.50
CA ILE A 439 -10.40 -7.83 -6.00
C ILE A 439 -11.68 -7.01 -5.91
N ASP A 440 -12.43 -6.95 -7.00
CA ASP A 440 -13.59 -6.08 -7.19
C ASP A 440 -14.70 -6.80 -8.00
N SER A 441 -15.93 -6.27 -8.01
CA SER A 441 -17.07 -6.84 -8.75
C SER A 441 -17.86 -5.78 -9.50
N GLU A 442 -17.98 -5.96 -10.82
CA GLU A 442 -18.85 -5.18 -11.71
C GLU A 442 -20.23 -5.87 -11.92
N VAL A 443 -20.53 -6.96 -11.19
CA VAL A 443 -21.76 -7.77 -11.38
C VAL A 443 -22.94 -7.21 -10.61
N SER A 444 -24.07 -7.00 -11.30
CA SER A 444 -25.33 -6.60 -10.67
C SER A 444 -25.87 -7.67 -9.72
N VAL A 445 -26.43 -7.25 -8.58
CA VAL A 445 -27.13 -8.13 -7.62
C VAL A 445 -28.27 -8.93 -8.28
N ASN A 446 -28.83 -8.42 -9.38
CA ASN A 446 -29.86 -9.10 -10.18
C ASN A 446 -29.32 -10.27 -11.03
N ASP A 447 -28.04 -10.20 -11.44
CA ASP A 447 -27.38 -11.25 -12.22
C ASP A 447 -26.79 -12.34 -11.30
N LEU A 448 -26.19 -11.94 -10.17
CA LEU A 448 -25.67 -12.85 -9.15
C LEU A 448 -25.85 -12.24 -7.75
N ALA A 449 -26.48 -12.99 -6.84
CA ALA A 449 -26.74 -12.50 -5.49
C ALA A 449 -25.44 -12.24 -4.69
N MET A 450 -25.45 -11.20 -3.86
CA MET A 450 -24.28 -10.72 -3.09
C MET A 450 -23.57 -11.80 -2.26
N SER A 451 -24.30 -12.80 -1.74
CA SER A 451 -23.71 -13.92 -0.99
C SER A 451 -22.68 -14.68 -1.83
N TYR A 452 -22.99 -14.96 -3.09
CA TYR A 452 -22.12 -15.70 -4.01
C TYR A 452 -21.03 -14.81 -4.61
N GLN A 453 -21.29 -13.52 -4.80
CA GLN A 453 -20.22 -12.56 -5.15
C GLN A 453 -19.17 -12.50 -4.03
N ASN A 454 -19.60 -12.34 -2.77
CA ASN A 454 -18.72 -12.32 -1.61
C ASN A 454 -17.97 -13.65 -1.43
N GLU A 455 -18.60 -14.79 -1.75
CA GLU A 455 -17.96 -16.10 -1.72
C GLU A 455 -16.88 -16.25 -2.81
N ILE A 456 -17.13 -15.80 -4.05
CA ILE A 456 -16.13 -15.73 -5.11
C ILE A 456 -14.95 -14.84 -4.67
N ILE A 457 -15.22 -13.60 -4.23
CA ILE A 457 -14.22 -12.64 -3.78
C ILE A 457 -13.39 -13.21 -2.62
N SER A 458 -14.04 -13.79 -1.62
CA SER A 458 -13.39 -14.45 -0.48
C SER A 458 -12.55 -15.66 -0.92
N SER A 459 -13.01 -16.45 -1.89
CA SER A 459 -12.26 -17.59 -2.42
C SER A 459 -10.98 -17.17 -3.13
N ILE A 460 -11.03 -16.10 -3.95
CA ILE A 460 -9.88 -15.52 -4.65
C ILE A 460 -8.93 -14.85 -3.64
N ARG A 461 -9.46 -14.08 -2.67
CA ARG A 461 -8.68 -13.43 -1.60
C ARG A 461 -7.93 -14.45 -0.76
N GLY A 462 -8.63 -15.51 -0.32
CA GLY A 462 -8.02 -16.62 0.41
C GLY A 462 -7.07 -17.46 -0.44
N ALA A 463 -7.24 -17.52 -1.76
CA ALA A 463 -6.26 -18.16 -2.66
C ALA A 463 -5.00 -17.29 -2.85
N ALA A 464 -5.16 -15.95 -2.92
CA ALA A 464 -4.05 -14.99 -2.97
C ALA A 464 -3.23 -15.03 -1.67
N GLN A 465 -3.88 -14.89 -0.51
CA GLN A 465 -3.22 -14.92 0.81
C GLN A 465 -2.47 -16.22 1.07
N ARG A 466 -3.01 -17.38 0.64
CA ARG A 466 -2.34 -18.69 0.74
C ARG A 466 -1.32 -18.96 -0.36
N GLY A 467 -1.00 -17.98 -1.21
CA GLY A 467 -0.06 -18.13 -2.33
C GLY A 467 -0.45 -19.21 -3.34
N SER A 468 -1.73 -19.56 -3.42
CA SER A 468 -2.26 -20.59 -4.32
C SER A 468 -2.54 -20.05 -5.74
N LEU A 469 -2.66 -18.74 -5.89
CA LEU A 469 -2.70 -18.08 -7.21
C LEU A 469 -1.28 -18.05 -7.80
N ARG A 470 -0.99 -19.02 -8.67
CA ARG A 470 0.28 -19.16 -9.38
C ARG A 470 0.25 -18.50 -10.76
N GLY A 471 1.40 -17.97 -11.15
CA GLY A 471 1.72 -17.46 -12.48
C GLY A 471 1.97 -18.56 -13.50
N VAL A 472 2.06 -18.17 -14.76
CA VAL A 472 2.09 -19.06 -15.93
C VAL A 472 3.51 -19.28 -16.43
N ILE A 473 4.41 -18.32 -16.25
CA ILE A 473 5.79 -18.36 -16.75
C ILE A 473 6.60 -19.43 -16.00
N ALA A 474 6.64 -19.36 -14.66
CA ALA A 474 7.43 -20.27 -13.84
C ALA A 474 6.70 -20.75 -12.57
N GLY A 475 5.39 -20.53 -12.48
CA GLY A 475 4.58 -20.91 -11.32
C GLY A 475 4.74 -19.99 -10.12
N LEU A 476 5.26 -18.78 -10.36
CA LEU A 476 5.61 -17.82 -9.30
C LEU A 476 4.35 -17.16 -8.71
N ARG A 477 4.50 -16.39 -7.64
CA ARG A 477 3.38 -15.62 -7.06
C ARG A 477 3.02 -14.45 -7.98
N VAL A 478 1.72 -14.25 -8.18
CA VAL A 478 1.19 -13.13 -8.98
C VAL A 478 0.99 -11.90 -8.08
N THR A 479 1.25 -10.69 -8.58
CA THR A 479 1.05 -9.42 -7.85
C THR A 479 0.70 -8.28 -8.81
N ASP A 480 0.23 -7.16 -8.26
CA ASP A 480 -0.03 -5.89 -8.96
C ASP A 480 -1.09 -6.02 -10.07
N ILE A 481 -2.18 -6.72 -9.73
CA ILE A 481 -3.32 -6.98 -10.63
C ILE A 481 -4.64 -6.65 -9.92
N ARG A 482 -5.53 -5.94 -10.60
CA ARG A 482 -6.95 -5.84 -10.25
C ARG A 482 -7.71 -7.00 -10.89
N VAL A 483 -8.30 -7.86 -10.05
CA VAL A 483 -9.18 -8.97 -10.43
C VAL A 483 -10.61 -8.49 -10.35
N THR A 484 -11.25 -8.27 -11.50
CA THR A 484 -12.64 -7.83 -11.56
C THR A 484 -13.55 -9.01 -11.91
N LEU A 485 -14.54 -9.30 -11.08
CA LEU A 485 -15.64 -10.20 -11.42
C LEU A 485 -16.60 -9.48 -12.38
N VAL A 486 -16.72 -9.98 -13.62
CA VAL A 486 -17.52 -9.34 -14.68
C VAL A 486 -18.80 -10.10 -14.99
N ALA A 487 -18.79 -11.43 -14.83
CA ALA A 487 -20.00 -12.25 -14.90
C ALA A 487 -19.83 -13.52 -14.06
N GLY A 488 -20.94 -14.07 -13.59
CA GLY A 488 -20.98 -15.38 -12.96
C GLY A 488 -22.38 -15.99 -13.03
N LYS A 489 -22.45 -17.32 -13.01
CA LYS A 489 -23.70 -18.08 -13.11
C LYS A 489 -23.65 -19.32 -12.24
N ILE A 490 -24.77 -19.62 -11.61
CA ILE A 490 -24.93 -20.66 -10.60
C ILE A 490 -26.22 -21.44 -10.82
N HIS A 491 -26.34 -22.61 -10.18
CA HIS A 491 -27.56 -23.40 -10.15
C HIS A 491 -28.06 -23.55 -8.71
N LEU A 492 -29.26 -23.01 -8.41
CA LEU A 492 -29.85 -22.88 -7.06
C LEU A 492 -29.93 -24.16 -6.20
N LYS A 493 -29.73 -25.35 -6.77
CA LYS A 493 -29.72 -26.65 -6.06
C LYS A 493 -28.41 -27.44 -6.19
N HIS A 494 -27.49 -26.96 -7.02
CA HIS A 494 -26.31 -27.69 -7.48
C HIS A 494 -25.07 -26.78 -7.49
N THR A 495 -25.04 -25.72 -6.69
CA THR A 495 -23.84 -24.92 -6.47
C THR A 495 -23.53 -24.97 -4.99
N GLU A 496 -22.37 -25.53 -4.66
CA GLU A 496 -21.76 -25.45 -3.33
C GLU A 496 -20.59 -24.46 -3.36
N GLY A 497 -20.17 -23.94 -2.21
CA GLY A 497 -19.08 -22.96 -2.13
C GLY A 497 -17.74 -23.45 -2.69
N GLY A 498 -17.53 -24.77 -2.68
CA GLY A 498 -16.38 -25.41 -3.35
C GLY A 498 -16.38 -25.19 -4.87
N ASP A 499 -17.55 -25.23 -5.51
CA ASP A 499 -17.69 -25.13 -6.97
C ASP A 499 -17.31 -23.72 -7.45
N LEU A 500 -17.75 -22.69 -6.72
CA LEU A 500 -17.41 -21.29 -7.00
C LEU A 500 -15.91 -21.03 -6.85
N ARG A 501 -15.27 -21.61 -5.84
CA ARG A 501 -13.81 -21.54 -5.67
C ARG A 501 -13.08 -22.20 -6.84
N GLU A 502 -13.50 -23.40 -7.24
CA GLU A 502 -12.90 -24.15 -8.34
C GLU A 502 -13.05 -23.41 -9.69
N ALA A 503 -14.23 -22.85 -9.98
CA ALA A 503 -14.47 -22.04 -11.17
C ALA A 503 -13.64 -20.74 -11.17
N SER A 504 -13.54 -20.05 -10.03
CA SER A 504 -12.79 -18.80 -9.90
C SER A 504 -11.29 -18.97 -10.14
N ILE A 505 -10.69 -20.04 -9.60
CA ILE A 505 -9.27 -20.35 -9.80
C ILE A 505 -8.98 -20.65 -11.27
N ARG A 506 -9.84 -21.44 -11.94
CA ARG A 506 -9.73 -21.73 -13.39
C ARG A 506 -9.87 -20.48 -14.24
N SER A 507 -10.84 -19.62 -13.94
CA SER A 507 -11.04 -18.35 -14.65
C SER A 507 -9.80 -17.46 -14.58
N PHE A 508 -9.22 -17.30 -13.38
CA PHE A 508 -7.98 -16.55 -13.19
C PHE A 508 -6.80 -17.18 -13.96
N ARG A 509 -6.72 -18.51 -13.95
CA ARG A 509 -5.67 -19.28 -14.65
C ARG A 509 -5.74 -19.14 -16.17
N ALA A 510 -6.93 -19.29 -16.74
CA ALA A 510 -7.20 -19.11 -18.16
C ALA A 510 -6.87 -17.68 -18.63
N ALA A 511 -7.21 -16.67 -17.82
CA ALA A 511 -6.87 -15.28 -18.11
C ALA A 511 -5.35 -15.09 -18.27
N LEU A 512 -4.54 -15.59 -17.33
CA LEU A 512 -3.08 -15.48 -17.40
C LEU A 512 -2.47 -16.27 -18.56
N ILE A 513 -3.06 -17.40 -18.99
CA ILE A 513 -2.55 -18.16 -20.14
C ILE A 513 -2.85 -17.44 -21.45
N SER A 514 -4.06 -16.89 -21.60
CA SER A 514 -4.37 -15.97 -22.72
C SER A 514 -3.44 -14.76 -22.75
N GLY A 515 -3.00 -14.30 -21.57
CA GLY A 515 -1.98 -13.27 -21.39
C GLY A 515 -0.60 -13.68 -21.89
N GLU A 516 -0.12 -14.87 -21.54
CA GLU A 516 1.20 -15.36 -21.98
C GLU A 516 1.25 -15.56 -23.49
N GLU A 517 0.20 -16.11 -24.12
CA GLU A 517 0.15 -16.26 -25.58
C GLU A 517 0.18 -14.92 -26.32
N ALA A 518 -0.40 -13.87 -25.72
CA ALA A 518 -0.34 -12.49 -26.21
C ALA A 518 0.95 -11.74 -25.80
N GLY A 519 1.88 -12.38 -25.10
CA GLY A 519 3.12 -11.75 -24.61
C GLY A 519 2.90 -10.68 -23.53
N ASN A 520 1.79 -10.75 -22.79
CA ASN A 520 1.40 -9.76 -21.79
C ASN A 520 1.98 -10.03 -20.39
N ASN A 521 2.38 -11.25 -20.05
CA ASN A 521 2.89 -11.51 -18.69
C ASN A 521 4.38 -11.17 -18.59
N ILE A 522 4.76 -10.56 -17.46
CA ILE A 522 6.12 -10.09 -17.20
C ILE A 522 6.62 -10.61 -15.84
N LEU A 523 7.92 -10.86 -15.76
CA LEU A 523 8.59 -11.16 -14.50
C LEU A 523 8.90 -9.85 -13.75
N LEU A 524 8.67 -9.87 -12.45
CA LEU A 524 9.10 -8.84 -11.52
C LEU A 524 10.24 -9.40 -10.67
N GLU A 525 11.31 -8.63 -10.53
CA GLU A 525 12.37 -8.90 -9.54
C GLU A 525 12.31 -7.84 -8.44
N PRO A 526 12.70 -8.18 -7.20
CA PRO A 526 12.81 -7.20 -6.14
C PRO A 526 14.03 -6.30 -6.36
N PHE A 527 13.78 -5.00 -6.33
CA PHE A 527 14.77 -3.94 -6.21
C PHE A 527 14.74 -3.41 -4.78
N MET A 528 15.91 -3.11 -4.23
CA MET A 528 16.01 -2.32 -3.01
C MET A 528 16.37 -0.88 -3.35
N LYS A 529 15.67 0.04 -2.70
CA LYS A 529 16.08 1.44 -2.57
C LYS A 529 17.09 1.52 -1.44
N PHE A 530 18.28 1.99 -1.75
CA PHE A 530 19.39 2.06 -0.79
C PHE A 530 19.84 3.51 -0.59
N ARG A 531 20.52 3.70 0.53
CA ARG A 531 21.28 4.89 0.89
C ARG A 531 22.68 4.46 1.29
N ILE A 532 23.70 5.09 0.74
CA ILE A 532 25.11 4.82 1.06
C ILE A 532 25.76 6.09 1.55
N ASN A 533 26.33 6.02 2.76
CA ASN A 533 27.26 7.01 3.29
C ASN A 533 28.69 6.52 3.07
N LEU A 534 29.52 7.31 2.41
CA LEU A 534 30.90 6.94 2.05
C LEU A 534 31.82 8.17 2.01
N PRO A 535 33.16 8.01 1.97
CA PRO A 535 34.07 9.11 1.67
C PRO A 535 33.94 9.61 0.22
N ASP A 536 34.21 10.90 0.01
CA ASP A 536 34.19 11.57 -1.29
C ASP A 536 34.98 10.84 -2.40
N ASN A 537 36.15 10.30 -2.04
CA ASN A 537 37.08 9.61 -2.95
C ASN A 537 36.52 8.32 -3.59
N SER A 538 35.44 7.76 -3.04
CA SER A 538 34.90 6.45 -3.46
C SER A 538 33.62 6.55 -4.29
N VAL A 539 33.06 7.75 -4.47
CA VAL A 539 31.78 8.01 -5.16
C VAL A 539 31.76 7.45 -6.58
N GLY A 540 32.80 7.73 -7.38
CA GLY A 540 32.86 7.31 -8.78
C GLY A 540 32.86 5.79 -8.97
N ARG A 541 33.44 5.04 -8.02
CA ARG A 541 33.40 3.57 -8.04
C ARG A 541 32.00 3.05 -7.76
N ILE A 542 31.36 3.54 -6.70
CA ILE A 542 30.00 3.12 -6.33
C ILE A 542 29.00 3.37 -7.46
N MET A 543 29.07 4.54 -8.09
CA MET A 543 28.19 4.84 -9.23
C MET A 543 28.46 3.90 -10.43
N ASN A 544 29.69 3.44 -10.64
CA ASN A 544 29.98 2.45 -11.68
C ASN A 544 29.41 1.08 -11.32
N ASP A 545 29.73 0.58 -10.12
CA ASP A 545 29.32 -0.74 -9.62
C ASP A 545 27.76 -0.87 -9.67
N ILE A 546 27.02 0.17 -9.24
CA ILE A 546 25.54 0.17 -9.29
C ILE A 546 25.01 0.16 -10.74
N ASN A 547 25.63 0.90 -11.67
CA ASN A 547 25.22 0.90 -13.08
C ASN A 547 25.51 -0.46 -13.74
N GLU A 548 26.64 -1.10 -13.41
CA GLU A 548 26.96 -2.47 -13.86
C GLU A 548 25.95 -3.50 -13.33
N MET A 549 25.43 -3.30 -12.11
CA MET A 549 24.32 -4.09 -11.55
C MET A 549 22.94 -3.76 -12.16
N GLY A 550 22.85 -2.88 -13.17
CA GLY A 550 21.56 -2.45 -13.75
C GLY A 550 20.71 -1.58 -12.83
N GLY A 551 21.30 -1.07 -11.74
CA GLY A 551 20.68 -0.10 -10.84
C GLY A 551 20.76 1.34 -11.35
N LYS A 552 20.20 2.26 -10.57
CA LYS A 552 20.28 3.71 -10.78
C LYS A 552 20.69 4.38 -9.47
N SER A 553 21.62 5.33 -9.52
CA SER A 553 22.12 6.05 -8.35
C SER A 553 22.23 7.55 -8.60
N GLU A 554 21.90 8.35 -7.57
CA GLU A 554 22.00 9.80 -7.54
C GLU A 554 22.79 10.26 -6.30
N LEU A 555 23.65 11.26 -6.47
CA LEU A 555 24.36 11.91 -5.36
C LEU A 555 23.44 12.97 -4.74
N LYS A 556 23.03 12.79 -3.48
CA LYS A 556 22.10 13.70 -2.78
C LYS A 556 22.80 14.83 -2.02
N LYS A 557 23.82 14.50 -1.22
CA LYS A 557 24.57 15.45 -0.38
C LYS A 557 26.06 15.13 -0.42
N MET A 558 26.89 16.15 -0.26
CA MET A 558 28.35 16.02 -0.19
C MET A 558 28.91 17.08 0.76
N GLU A 559 29.22 16.68 1.99
CA GLU A 559 29.62 17.57 3.08
C GLU A 559 30.69 16.90 3.94
N ASN A 560 31.64 17.67 4.48
CA ASN A 560 32.66 17.17 5.43
C ASN A 560 33.40 15.89 4.99
N GLN A 561 33.84 15.85 3.71
CA GLN A 561 34.51 14.70 3.07
C GLN A 561 33.67 13.41 3.00
N LYS A 562 32.36 13.49 3.29
CA LYS A 562 31.39 12.41 3.14
C LYS A 562 30.42 12.72 2.01
N ALA A 563 30.01 11.68 1.31
CA ALA A 563 29.02 11.70 0.25
C ALA A 563 27.84 10.78 0.62
N LEU A 564 26.65 11.24 0.31
CA LEU A 564 25.39 10.54 0.46
C LEU A 564 24.85 10.20 -0.93
N ILE A 565 24.87 8.91 -1.28
CA ILE A 565 24.31 8.39 -2.52
C ILE A 565 22.99 7.69 -2.19
N GLU A 566 21.94 7.96 -2.96
CA GLU A 566 20.69 7.21 -2.92
C GLU A 566 20.42 6.57 -4.29
N GLY A 567 19.74 5.44 -4.32
CA GLY A 567 19.46 4.75 -5.57
C GLY A 567 18.58 3.53 -5.42
N ILE A 568 18.36 2.83 -6.54
CA ILE A 568 17.66 1.55 -6.62
C ILE A 568 18.53 0.52 -7.35
N ALA A 569 18.58 -0.72 -6.88
CA ALA A 569 19.30 -1.82 -7.55
C ALA A 569 18.63 -3.19 -7.32
N PRO A 570 18.80 -4.15 -8.25
CA PRO A 570 18.25 -5.51 -8.08
C PRO A 570 18.87 -6.21 -6.87
N VAL A 571 18.03 -6.73 -5.96
CA VAL A 571 18.48 -7.39 -4.72
C VAL A 571 19.41 -8.58 -5.00
N ARG A 572 19.18 -9.29 -6.11
CA ARG A 572 20.02 -10.39 -6.63
C ARG A 572 21.51 -10.03 -6.71
N LEU A 573 21.84 -8.78 -7.02
CA LEU A 573 23.21 -8.34 -7.28
C LEU A 573 23.81 -7.54 -6.11
N ILE A 574 22.99 -6.74 -5.42
CA ILE A 574 23.48 -5.82 -4.38
C ILE A 574 23.44 -6.40 -2.96
N ARG A 575 22.76 -7.53 -2.70
CA ARG A 575 22.60 -8.15 -1.35
C ARG A 575 23.89 -8.22 -0.53
N ASN A 576 25.02 -8.58 -1.16
CA ASN A 576 26.29 -8.79 -0.47
C ASN A 576 27.24 -7.57 -0.53
N TYR A 577 26.80 -6.45 -1.12
CA TYR A 577 27.68 -5.33 -1.46
C TYR A 577 28.23 -4.57 -0.24
N GLN A 578 27.63 -4.70 0.96
CA GLN A 578 28.21 -4.14 2.19
C GLN A 578 29.62 -4.69 2.46
N ALA A 579 29.91 -5.95 2.11
CA ALA A 579 31.25 -6.53 2.28
C ALA A 579 32.28 -5.84 1.36
N ASP A 580 31.93 -5.68 0.08
CA ASP A 580 32.77 -4.97 -0.90
C ASP A 580 32.96 -3.50 -0.52
N LEU A 581 31.86 -2.81 -0.16
CA LEU A 581 31.85 -1.44 0.35
C LEU A 581 32.82 -1.29 1.51
N THR A 582 32.73 -2.15 2.52
CA THR A 582 33.62 -2.16 3.69
C THR A 582 35.08 -2.31 3.26
N ALA A 583 35.35 -3.22 2.32
CA ALA A 583 36.71 -3.54 1.87
C ALA A 583 37.41 -2.35 1.18
N TYR A 584 36.77 -1.63 0.25
CA TYR A 584 37.42 -0.48 -0.41
C TYR A 584 37.29 0.83 0.37
N THR A 585 36.23 1.06 1.14
CA THR A 585 36.11 2.25 2.01
C THR A 585 36.88 2.14 3.33
N HIS A 586 37.62 1.05 3.55
CA HIS A 586 38.38 0.81 4.79
C HIS A 586 37.48 0.86 6.04
N GLY A 587 36.26 0.34 5.94
CA GLY A 587 35.25 0.33 7.01
C GLY A 587 34.51 1.64 7.27
N SER A 588 34.76 2.70 6.49
CA SER A 588 34.06 3.98 6.65
C SER A 588 32.72 4.08 5.90
N GLY A 589 32.49 3.20 4.92
CA GLY A 589 31.27 3.11 4.14
C GLY A 589 30.15 2.34 4.86
N LYS A 590 28.98 2.96 4.99
CA LYS A 590 27.76 2.33 5.49
C LYS A 590 26.72 2.26 4.37
N PHE A 591 26.34 1.05 4.00
CA PHE A 591 25.14 0.75 3.21
C PHE A 591 23.93 0.76 4.14
N SER A 592 22.76 1.10 3.60
CA SER A 592 21.50 1.12 4.34
C SER A 592 20.35 0.89 3.38
N ILE A 593 19.44 -0.02 3.73
CA ILE A 593 18.23 -0.30 2.95
C ILE A 593 17.14 0.65 3.44
N VAL A 594 16.47 1.32 2.50
CA VAL A 594 15.42 2.31 2.80
C VAL A 594 14.04 1.76 2.48
N GLU A 595 13.92 0.97 1.41
CA GLU A 595 12.64 0.44 0.91
C GLU A 595 12.89 -0.74 -0.04
N GLU A 596 11.95 -1.67 -0.10
CA GLU A 596 11.98 -2.82 -1.01
C GLU A 596 10.75 -2.77 -1.91
N MET A 597 10.94 -2.97 -3.22
CA MET A 597 9.87 -2.88 -4.20
C MET A 597 10.06 -3.89 -5.32
N TYR A 598 8.96 -4.40 -5.88
CA TYR A 598 9.01 -5.25 -7.06
C TYR A 598 8.91 -4.41 -8.32
N LEU A 599 9.83 -4.60 -9.26
CA LEU A 599 9.85 -3.89 -10.53
C LEU A 599 10.04 -4.87 -11.70
N PRO A 600 9.56 -4.52 -12.91
CA PRO A 600 9.82 -5.31 -14.12
C PRO A 600 11.30 -5.56 -14.31
N SER A 601 11.70 -6.84 -14.37
CA SER A 601 13.11 -7.22 -14.48
C SER A 601 13.72 -6.70 -15.77
N GLY A 602 14.93 -6.14 -15.69
CA GLY A 602 15.63 -5.58 -16.85
C GLY A 602 16.07 -6.63 -17.88
N GLU A 603 16.19 -7.89 -17.45
CA GLU A 603 16.73 -9.00 -18.24
C GLU A 603 15.69 -10.13 -18.44
N GLN A 604 14.44 -9.78 -18.79
CA GLN A 604 13.30 -10.73 -18.94
C GLN A 604 13.68 -12.05 -19.63
N GLU A 605 14.30 -12.00 -20.81
CA GLU A 605 14.66 -13.18 -21.61
C GLU A 605 15.70 -14.06 -20.91
N LYS A 606 16.79 -13.47 -20.40
CA LYS A 606 17.83 -14.21 -19.68
C LYS A 606 17.28 -14.90 -18.43
N ILE A 607 16.42 -14.22 -17.67
CA ILE A 607 15.82 -14.77 -16.45
C ILE A 607 14.83 -15.89 -16.82
N ARG A 608 14.09 -15.76 -17.93
CA ARG A 608 13.19 -16.81 -18.46
C ARG A 608 13.93 -18.08 -18.91
N GLU A 609 15.21 -17.98 -19.28
CA GLU A 609 16.05 -19.12 -19.70
C GLU A 609 16.92 -19.71 -18.57
N ASP A 610 17.08 -19.01 -17.44
CA ASP A 610 18.00 -19.39 -16.37
C ASP A 610 17.35 -20.30 -15.31
N GLU A 611 17.57 -21.62 -15.44
CA GLU A 611 17.17 -22.65 -14.46
C GLU A 611 17.77 -22.44 -13.05
N SER A 612 18.83 -21.64 -12.92
CA SER A 612 19.37 -21.27 -11.61
C SER A 612 18.51 -20.22 -10.91
N LEU A 613 17.71 -19.42 -11.64
CA LEU A 613 16.88 -18.36 -11.09
C LEU A 613 15.41 -18.78 -10.92
N ILE A 614 14.78 -19.35 -11.95
CA ILE A 614 13.35 -19.70 -11.94
C ILE A 614 13.10 -21.15 -12.43
N ASN A 615 11.87 -21.64 -12.27
CA ASN A 615 11.49 -22.96 -12.77
C ASN A 615 11.10 -22.90 -14.27
N VAL A 616 12.11 -22.86 -15.13
CA VAL A 616 11.95 -22.81 -16.62
C VAL A 616 11.16 -24.00 -17.17
N ASN A 617 11.18 -25.15 -16.49
CA ASN A 617 10.47 -26.37 -16.90
C ASN A 617 9.03 -26.46 -16.35
N TYR A 618 8.51 -25.39 -15.74
CA TYR A 618 7.14 -25.35 -15.25
C TYR A 618 6.13 -25.48 -16.40
N LYS A 619 5.11 -26.31 -16.21
CA LYS A 619 4.02 -26.50 -17.18
C LYS A 619 2.69 -26.21 -16.51
N PRO A 620 2.02 -25.09 -16.84
CA PRO A 620 0.74 -24.71 -16.25
C PRO A 620 -0.33 -25.81 -16.27
N GLU A 621 -0.40 -26.58 -17.36
CA GLU A 621 -1.34 -27.69 -17.57
C GLU A 621 -1.18 -28.85 -16.57
N ASN A 622 0.01 -29.03 -16.01
CA ASN A 622 0.29 -30.12 -15.07
C ASN A 622 -0.01 -29.74 -13.61
N ASP A 623 -0.13 -28.45 -13.29
CA ASP A 623 -0.31 -27.98 -11.92
C ASP A 623 -1.70 -28.35 -11.39
N ARG A 624 -1.74 -29.36 -10.51
CA ARG A 624 -2.97 -29.87 -9.91
C ARG A 624 -3.56 -28.96 -8.84
N ARG A 625 -2.78 -27.98 -8.33
CA ARG A 625 -3.24 -26.99 -7.33
C ARG A 625 -3.93 -25.80 -8.01
N ALA A 626 -3.57 -25.50 -9.25
CA ALA A 626 -4.13 -24.41 -10.06
C ALA A 626 -4.47 -24.88 -11.49
N PRO A 627 -5.51 -25.73 -11.65
CA PRO A 627 -5.86 -26.32 -12.94
C PRO A 627 -6.30 -25.28 -13.98
N VAL A 628 -5.93 -25.54 -15.23
CA VAL A 628 -6.12 -24.62 -16.37
C VAL A 628 -7.51 -24.74 -16.99
N GLY A 629 -7.90 -25.95 -17.39
CA GLY A 629 -9.14 -26.19 -18.12
C GLY A 629 -10.37 -26.27 -17.25
N SER A 630 -11.51 -26.08 -17.91
CA SER A 630 -12.85 -26.15 -17.33
C SER A 630 -13.37 -27.59 -17.29
N VAL A 631 -14.35 -27.85 -16.42
CA VAL A 631 -15.01 -29.16 -16.31
C VAL A 631 -16.46 -28.99 -16.73
N PHE A 632 -16.89 -29.71 -17.76
CA PHE A 632 -18.27 -29.71 -18.27
C PHE A 632 -18.92 -31.08 -18.08
N CYS A 633 -20.25 -31.15 -18.00
CA CYS A 633 -20.97 -32.41 -17.89
C CYS A 633 -21.57 -32.86 -19.23
N SER A 634 -21.29 -34.10 -19.65
CA SER A 634 -22.00 -34.76 -20.77
C SER A 634 -22.34 -36.20 -20.41
N GLY A 635 -23.59 -36.61 -20.68
CA GLY A 635 -24.06 -37.98 -20.41
C GLY A 635 -24.09 -38.39 -18.92
N GLY A 636 -23.92 -37.46 -17.98
CA GLY A 636 -23.80 -37.76 -16.54
C GLY A 636 -22.37 -38.01 -16.05
N SER A 637 -21.37 -37.76 -16.89
CA SER A 637 -19.95 -37.75 -16.52
C SER A 637 -19.32 -36.38 -16.79
N GLY A 638 -18.54 -35.88 -15.84
CA GLY A 638 -17.72 -34.68 -16.04
C GLY A 638 -16.53 -34.99 -16.96
N TYR A 639 -16.25 -34.11 -17.92
CA TYR A 639 -15.09 -34.17 -18.80
C TYR A 639 -14.32 -32.85 -18.78
N TYR A 640 -13.01 -32.93 -19.00
CA TYR A 640 -12.12 -31.78 -19.06
C TYR A 640 -12.20 -31.12 -20.45
N VAL A 641 -12.25 -29.79 -20.46
CA VAL A 641 -12.25 -28.95 -21.67
C VAL A 641 -11.10 -27.96 -21.54
N ASP A 642 -10.29 -27.85 -22.59
CA ASP A 642 -9.18 -26.90 -22.60
C ASP A 642 -9.68 -25.45 -22.50
N TRP A 643 -8.86 -24.56 -21.94
CA TRP A 643 -9.24 -23.16 -21.73
C TRP A 643 -9.57 -22.43 -23.05
N ARG A 644 -8.97 -22.82 -24.18
CA ARG A 644 -9.29 -22.25 -25.51
C ARG A 644 -10.70 -22.62 -25.94
N GLU A 645 -11.09 -23.89 -25.77
CA GLU A 645 -12.41 -24.41 -26.16
C GLU A 645 -13.51 -23.99 -25.18
N ALA A 646 -13.18 -23.85 -23.89
CA ALA A 646 -14.12 -23.43 -22.85
C ALA A 646 -14.76 -22.07 -23.17
N MET A 647 -14.00 -21.13 -23.76
CA MET A 647 -14.48 -19.78 -24.09
C MET A 647 -15.58 -19.75 -25.17
N ASP A 648 -15.67 -20.79 -26.01
CA ASP A 648 -16.70 -20.93 -27.05
C ASP A 648 -17.90 -21.81 -26.61
N ILE A 649 -17.75 -22.57 -25.51
CA ILE A 649 -18.77 -23.52 -25.00
C ILE A 649 -19.57 -22.94 -23.81
N CYS A 650 -19.05 -21.91 -23.13
CA CYS A 650 -19.69 -21.34 -21.93
C CYS A 650 -21.10 -20.76 -22.18
N HIS A 651 -21.92 -20.78 -21.12
CA HIS A 651 -23.37 -20.57 -21.20
C HIS A 651 -23.82 -19.15 -20.86
N LEU A 652 -22.88 -18.23 -20.63
CA LEU A 652 -23.08 -16.79 -20.53
C LEU A 652 -22.71 -16.10 -21.85
N GLU A 653 -23.63 -15.32 -22.41
CA GLU A 653 -23.29 -14.41 -23.51
C GLU A 653 -22.24 -13.38 -23.05
N LYS A 654 -21.33 -13.01 -23.97
CA LYS A 654 -20.21 -12.10 -23.71
C LYS A 654 -20.72 -10.69 -23.36
N LYS A 655 -21.00 -10.42 -22.08
CA LYS A 655 -21.36 -9.09 -21.51
C LYS A 655 -20.23 -8.03 -21.57
N ILE A 656 -19.25 -8.17 -22.46
CA ILE A 656 -18.25 -7.14 -22.74
C ILE A 656 -18.78 -6.29 -23.91
N ARG A 657 -19.33 -5.10 -23.63
CA ARG A 657 -19.90 -4.21 -24.66
C ARG A 657 -18.90 -3.83 -25.77
N ASN A 658 -17.59 -3.78 -25.47
CA ASN A 658 -16.51 -3.55 -26.44
C ASN A 658 -15.67 -4.81 -26.71
N TYR A 659 -16.18 -5.74 -27.53
CA TYR A 659 -15.37 -6.85 -28.05
C TYR A 659 -14.39 -6.42 -29.16
N GLU A 660 -14.57 -5.23 -29.75
CA GLU A 660 -13.72 -4.76 -30.86
C GLU A 660 -12.37 -4.18 -30.42
N GLU A 661 -12.26 -3.63 -29.21
CA GLU A 661 -10.98 -3.15 -28.64
C GLU A 661 -10.03 -4.30 -28.27
N LEU A 662 -10.55 -5.52 -28.06
CA LEU A 662 -9.78 -6.73 -27.75
C LEU A 662 -9.24 -7.45 -29.00
N LYS A 663 -9.51 -6.97 -30.23
CA LYS A 663 -9.05 -7.59 -31.48
C LYS A 663 -7.53 -7.66 -31.65
N TRP A 664 -6.75 -6.94 -30.86
CA TRP A 664 -5.28 -6.96 -30.90
C TRP A 664 -4.63 -8.14 -30.16
N LEU A 665 -5.37 -8.94 -29.39
CA LEU A 665 -4.80 -10.04 -28.59
C LEU A 665 -4.62 -11.39 -29.29
N TYR A 666 -5.18 -11.61 -30.50
CA TYR A 666 -5.22 -12.96 -31.10
C TYR A 666 -4.87 -12.99 -32.60
N PRO A 667 -3.65 -13.42 -32.98
CA PRO A 667 -3.36 -13.83 -34.35
C PRO A 667 -4.04 -15.18 -34.62
N LYS A 668 -4.90 -15.27 -35.63
CA LYS A 668 -5.47 -16.55 -36.05
C LYS A 668 -4.38 -17.44 -36.67
N ALA A 669 -4.35 -18.70 -36.25
CA ALA A 669 -3.61 -19.75 -36.95
C ALA A 669 -4.21 -20.05 -38.34
N ASP A 670 -3.35 -20.61 -39.20
CA ASP A 670 -3.62 -21.15 -40.54
C ASP A 670 -3.97 -20.18 -41.69
N SER A 671 -2.99 -19.94 -42.57
CA SER A 671 -2.87 -20.82 -43.75
C SER A 671 -1.52 -20.68 -44.46
N VAL A 672 -0.98 -21.81 -44.91
CA VAL A 672 0.23 -21.89 -45.74
C VAL A 672 -0.14 -21.60 -47.20
N ASN A 673 0.56 -20.66 -47.88
CA ASN A 673 1.13 -20.90 -49.22
C ASN A 673 2.00 -19.74 -49.74
N THR A 674 3.23 -20.09 -50.12
CA THR A 674 4.06 -19.61 -51.24
C THR A 674 3.59 -18.35 -52.01
N SER A 675 4.40 -17.30 -52.23
CA SER A 675 5.63 -17.38 -53.03
C SER A 675 6.47 -16.07 -53.03
N THR A 676 7.79 -16.20 -53.23
CA THR A 676 8.79 -15.26 -53.86
C THR A 676 8.35 -13.84 -54.27
N SER A 677 9.14 -12.77 -54.12
CA SER A 677 10.59 -12.62 -53.86
C SER A 677 10.97 -11.13 -53.68
N GLY A 678 12.02 -10.80 -52.91
CA GLY A 678 12.61 -9.44 -52.96
C GLY A 678 13.52 -9.06 -51.78
N SER A 679 14.82 -9.24 -51.95
CA SER A 679 15.86 -8.90 -50.96
C SER A 679 15.96 -7.42 -50.60
N LYS A 680 16.18 -7.10 -49.31
CA LYS A 680 17.35 -6.33 -48.82
C LYS A 680 17.41 -6.26 -47.29
N GLU A 681 18.59 -6.52 -46.73
CA GLU A 681 18.92 -6.31 -45.33
C GLU A 681 18.94 -4.81 -44.96
N LYS A 682 18.57 -4.48 -43.71
CA LYS A 682 19.27 -3.45 -42.90
C LYS A 682 18.82 -3.40 -41.44
N GLU A 683 19.82 -3.55 -40.56
CA GLU A 683 20.03 -2.89 -39.27
C GLU A 683 18.84 -2.70 -38.30
N ALA A 684 18.90 -3.42 -37.18
CA ALA A 684 18.07 -3.14 -36.01
C ALA A 684 18.41 -1.79 -35.37
N LYS A 685 17.38 -1.03 -34.99
CA LYS A 685 17.44 0.07 -34.04
C LYS A 685 16.27 -0.05 -33.06
N GLY A 686 16.55 0.20 -31.78
CA GLY A 686 15.57 0.04 -30.71
C GLY A 686 14.36 0.97 -30.87
N PHE A 687 13.19 0.46 -30.50
CA PHE A 687 11.94 1.21 -30.51
C PHE A 687 11.73 1.91 -29.16
N SER A 688 11.68 3.24 -29.19
CA SER A 688 11.13 4.06 -28.11
C SER A 688 9.61 3.96 -28.09
N TYR A 689 9.01 3.96 -26.91
CA TYR A 689 7.56 4.13 -26.76
C TYR A 689 7.19 5.58 -27.06
N ASP A 690 6.55 5.82 -28.20
CA ASP A 690 5.81 7.05 -28.48
C ASP A 690 4.72 6.71 -29.51
N MET A 691 3.46 6.71 -29.08
CA MET A 691 2.31 6.68 -29.99
C MET A 691 1.19 7.54 -29.40
N ALA A 692 1.40 8.85 -29.47
CA ALA A 692 0.34 9.82 -29.25
C ALA A 692 -0.65 9.78 -30.42
N ILE A 693 -1.95 9.73 -30.13
CA ILE A 693 -3.00 10.01 -31.12
C ILE A 693 -3.00 11.54 -31.34
N GLY A 694 -2.86 11.95 -32.60
CA GLY A 694 -2.53 13.32 -32.95
C GLY A 694 -3.72 14.29 -32.97
N VAL A 695 -3.44 15.55 -32.62
CA VAL A 695 -4.36 16.71 -32.73
C VAL A 695 -4.97 16.84 -34.14
N ASP A 696 -4.25 16.36 -35.16
CA ASP A 696 -4.66 16.38 -36.57
C ASP A 696 -6.01 15.66 -36.86
N GLU A 697 -6.40 14.64 -36.08
CA GLU A 697 -7.70 13.97 -36.28
C GLU A 697 -8.88 14.81 -35.74
N ILE A 698 -8.68 15.54 -34.65
CA ILE A 698 -9.71 16.41 -34.06
C ILE A 698 -9.95 17.63 -34.96
N ASP A 699 -8.88 18.25 -35.46
CA ASP A 699 -8.97 19.31 -36.46
C ASP A 699 -9.58 18.81 -37.79
N ALA A 700 -9.33 17.57 -38.20
CA ALA A 700 -9.96 16.99 -39.39
C ALA A 700 -11.48 16.79 -39.24
N ILE A 701 -11.96 16.49 -38.03
CA ILE A 701 -13.40 16.36 -37.71
C ILE A 701 -14.07 17.74 -37.65
N LEU A 702 -13.47 18.71 -36.95
CA LEU A 702 -13.98 20.09 -36.86
C LEU A 702 -14.01 20.80 -38.23
N ASN A 703 -12.97 20.64 -39.05
CA ASN A 703 -12.94 21.23 -40.39
C ASN A 703 -13.96 20.59 -41.34
N ARG A 704 -14.30 19.30 -41.19
CA ARG A 704 -15.40 18.66 -41.95
C ARG A 704 -16.77 19.26 -41.61
N ALA A 705 -17.02 19.60 -40.35
CA ALA A 705 -18.27 20.26 -39.93
C ALA A 705 -18.37 21.71 -40.45
N LEU A 706 -17.27 22.48 -40.41
CA LEU A 706 -17.23 23.87 -40.87
C LEU A 706 -17.26 24.01 -42.41
N SER A 707 -16.74 23.04 -43.16
CA SER A 707 -16.64 23.10 -44.63
C SER A 707 -17.97 22.90 -45.36
N ALA A 708 -19.06 22.59 -44.66
CA ALA A 708 -20.39 22.45 -45.28
C ALA A 708 -20.95 23.78 -45.84
N ASN A 709 -20.40 24.94 -45.46
CA ASN A 709 -20.90 26.25 -45.87
C ASN A 709 -19.79 27.31 -46.10
N LYS A 710 -19.09 27.27 -47.25
CA LYS A 710 -18.73 28.45 -48.10
C LYS A 710 -17.89 28.09 -49.34
N LYS A 711 -17.94 28.95 -50.35
CA LYS A 711 -17.22 28.81 -51.65
C LYS A 711 -15.92 29.64 -51.71
N SER A 712 -15.01 29.18 -52.59
CA SER A 712 -14.03 29.91 -53.42
C SER A 712 -12.81 30.63 -52.81
N ASP A 713 -11.64 29.97 -52.97
CA ASP A 713 -10.45 30.42 -53.74
C ASP A 713 -9.47 31.50 -53.15
N PRO A 714 -8.21 31.70 -53.67
CA PRO A 714 -7.03 31.04 -53.08
C PRO A 714 -5.72 31.90 -52.93
N PHE A 715 -4.61 31.25 -52.51
CA PHE A 715 -3.18 31.69 -52.51
C PHE A 715 -2.79 32.82 -51.50
N VAL A 716 -1.67 32.79 -50.75
CA VAL A 716 -0.23 32.70 -51.14
C VAL A 716 0.67 32.21 -49.96
N LYS A 717 1.80 31.55 -50.25
CA LYS A 717 2.89 31.19 -49.29
C LYS A 717 4.00 32.25 -49.21
N ARG A 718 4.62 32.42 -48.01
CA ARG A 718 6.08 32.48 -47.68
C ARG A 718 6.34 33.42 -46.48
N LYS A 719 7.46 33.43 -45.74
CA LYS A 719 8.57 32.53 -45.31
C LYS A 719 9.72 33.50 -44.89
N TYR A 720 10.43 33.18 -43.80
CA TYR A 720 11.78 33.68 -43.40
C TYR A 720 12.00 34.96 -42.54
N HIS A 721 12.47 34.70 -41.30
CA HIS A 721 13.75 35.10 -40.67
C HIS A 721 14.19 36.55 -40.37
N LEU A 722 14.76 36.64 -39.14
CA LEU A 722 16.01 37.35 -38.74
C LEU A 722 16.01 38.88 -38.53
N THR A 723 15.87 39.28 -37.25
CA THR A 723 16.71 40.27 -36.50
C THR A 723 16.80 41.73 -37.03
N LYS A 724 17.00 42.79 -36.23
CA LYS A 724 17.99 42.95 -35.15
C LYS A 724 17.83 44.34 -34.46
N ARG A 725 17.95 44.41 -33.13
CA ARG A 725 18.44 45.58 -32.33
C ARG A 725 17.60 46.90 -32.36
N THR A 726 17.67 47.82 -31.38
CA THR A 726 18.72 48.16 -30.38
C THR A 726 18.16 48.90 -29.14
N PHE A 727 18.61 48.54 -27.92
CA PHE A 727 18.88 49.39 -26.72
C PHE A 727 17.71 50.15 -26.02
N SER A 728 17.75 50.48 -24.71
CA SER A 728 18.84 50.50 -23.69
C SER A 728 18.35 50.34 -22.22
N ALA A 729 19.31 50.10 -21.31
CA ALA A 729 19.33 50.36 -19.85
C ALA A 729 18.68 49.35 -18.85
N GLU A 730 19.55 48.54 -18.22
CA GLU A 730 19.83 48.46 -16.75
C GLU A 730 18.66 48.47 -15.73
N THR A 731 18.62 47.71 -14.63
CA THR A 731 19.37 46.56 -14.01
C THR A 731 18.54 46.10 -12.77
N THR A 732 18.63 44.94 -12.10
CA THR A 732 19.09 43.53 -12.32
C THR A 732 18.47 42.67 -11.18
N GLY A 733 18.28 41.35 -11.27
CA GLY A 733 18.51 40.43 -12.38
C GLY A 733 19.06 39.05 -11.96
N VAL A 734 18.18 38.12 -11.55
CA VAL A 734 18.37 36.66 -11.70
C VAL A 734 17.15 36.10 -12.43
N LYS A 735 17.34 35.15 -13.36
CA LYS A 735 16.30 34.65 -14.28
C LYS A 735 16.43 33.14 -14.52
N SER A 736 15.29 32.47 -14.62
CA SER A 736 15.09 31.31 -15.49
C SER A 736 13.62 31.21 -15.98
N THR A 737 13.34 31.97 -17.04
CA THR A 737 12.75 31.50 -18.31
C THR A 737 11.62 30.44 -18.32
N ALA A 738 10.43 30.86 -18.74
CA ALA A 738 9.58 30.13 -19.70
C ALA A 738 8.75 31.12 -20.54
N LYS A 739 8.47 30.81 -21.83
CA LYS A 739 7.57 31.60 -22.68
C LYS A 739 6.15 31.06 -22.55
N GLY A 740 5.22 31.86 -22.05
CA GLY A 740 3.81 31.48 -21.97
C GLY A 740 3.15 31.35 -23.34
N VAL A 741 2.44 30.23 -23.55
CA VAL A 741 1.38 30.11 -24.57
C VAL A 741 0.17 30.89 -24.06
N ILE A 742 -0.53 31.64 -24.91
CA ILE A 742 -1.81 32.26 -24.55
C ILE A 742 -2.85 31.14 -24.50
N ARG A 743 -3.04 30.56 -23.31
CA ARG A 743 -4.07 29.54 -23.05
C ARG A 743 -5.44 30.21 -22.97
N LYS A 744 -6.45 29.62 -23.62
CA LYS A 744 -7.86 30.01 -23.40
C LYS A 744 -8.31 29.57 -22.02
N ASN A 745 -9.16 30.38 -21.39
CA ASN A 745 -9.82 30.05 -20.13
C ASN A 745 -11.14 29.31 -20.42
N TYR A 746 -11.34 28.16 -19.77
CA TYR A 746 -12.56 27.37 -19.79
C TYR A 746 -13.11 27.20 -18.38
N LEU A 747 -14.44 27.21 -18.26
CA LEU A 747 -15.15 26.84 -17.04
C LEU A 747 -16.02 25.61 -17.33
N LEU A 748 -15.69 24.48 -16.69
CA LEU A 748 -16.51 23.27 -16.69
C LEU A 748 -17.47 23.33 -15.50
N VAL A 749 -18.75 23.06 -15.75
CA VAL A 749 -19.83 23.26 -14.79
C VAL A 749 -20.61 21.95 -14.66
N ASP A 750 -20.60 21.35 -13.47
CA ASP A 750 -21.46 20.20 -13.15
C ASP A 750 -22.91 20.68 -12.92
N GLY A 751 -23.76 20.38 -13.90
CA GLY A 751 -25.12 20.91 -13.95
C GLY A 751 -26.04 20.40 -12.84
N TYR A 752 -25.94 19.13 -12.43
CA TYR A 752 -26.82 18.59 -11.40
C TYR A 752 -26.32 18.91 -9.99
N ASN A 753 -25.00 18.86 -9.75
CA ASN A 753 -24.43 19.23 -8.45
C ASN A 753 -24.80 20.67 -8.06
N ILE A 754 -24.74 21.60 -9.01
CA ILE A 754 -25.11 23.01 -8.80
C ILE A 754 -26.62 23.18 -8.60
N ILE A 755 -27.47 22.54 -9.40
CA ILE A 755 -28.95 22.61 -9.24
C ILE A 755 -29.40 22.12 -7.85
N HIS A 756 -28.74 21.11 -7.29
CA HIS A 756 -29.06 20.58 -5.95
C HIS A 756 -28.46 21.39 -4.80
N ARG A 757 -27.42 22.19 -5.05
CA ARG A 757 -26.72 23.01 -4.04
C ARG A 757 -27.25 24.44 -3.92
N TRP A 758 -27.60 25.11 -5.02
CA TRP A 758 -28.11 26.48 -4.99
C TRP A 758 -29.58 26.53 -4.56
N ASP A 759 -29.86 27.13 -3.40
CA ASP A 759 -31.24 27.24 -2.89
C ASP A 759 -32.18 28.00 -3.85
N SER A 760 -31.62 28.92 -4.66
CA SER A 760 -32.29 29.67 -5.72
C SER A 760 -32.76 28.82 -6.93
N LEU A 761 -32.25 27.59 -7.06
CA LEU A 761 -32.64 26.59 -8.07
C LEU A 761 -33.36 25.38 -7.44
N LYS A 762 -32.95 24.98 -6.24
CA LYS A 762 -33.50 23.85 -5.48
C LYS A 762 -35.01 23.95 -5.23
N GLY A 763 -35.52 25.16 -5.01
CA GLY A 763 -36.97 25.40 -4.90
C GLY A 763 -37.77 25.08 -6.18
N LEU A 764 -37.15 25.17 -7.37
CA LEU A 764 -37.78 24.89 -8.66
C LEU A 764 -37.72 23.40 -9.05
N VAL A 765 -36.82 22.62 -8.43
CA VAL A 765 -36.66 21.17 -8.69
C VAL A 765 -37.91 20.39 -8.31
N ASN A 766 -38.59 20.79 -7.22
CA ASN A 766 -39.79 20.12 -6.73
C ASN A 766 -41.00 20.24 -7.69
N ASP A 767 -41.07 21.33 -8.47
CA ASP A 767 -42.17 21.58 -9.40
C ASP A 767 -41.84 21.18 -10.84
N ASN A 768 -40.62 21.47 -11.34
CA ASN A 768 -40.20 21.13 -12.70
C ASN A 768 -38.67 21.13 -12.90
N MET A 769 -38.07 19.94 -12.99
CA MET A 769 -36.63 19.76 -13.24
C MET A 769 -36.12 20.41 -14.54
N LEU A 770 -36.95 20.48 -15.59
CA LEU A 770 -36.58 21.16 -16.85
C LEU A 770 -36.50 22.69 -16.65
N GLY A 771 -37.33 23.26 -15.78
CA GLY A 771 -37.30 24.68 -15.45
C GLY A 771 -36.04 25.07 -14.69
N ALA A 772 -35.64 24.28 -13.69
CA ALA A 772 -34.38 24.48 -12.96
C ALA A 772 -33.17 24.40 -13.90
N ARG A 773 -33.17 23.44 -14.83
CA ARG A 773 -32.13 23.29 -15.86
C ARG A 773 -32.02 24.51 -16.78
N MET A 774 -33.14 24.97 -17.35
CA MET A 774 -33.13 26.14 -18.25
C MET A 774 -32.61 27.40 -17.52
N LYS A 775 -33.06 27.62 -16.27
CA LYS A 775 -32.60 28.74 -15.45
C LYS A 775 -31.09 28.71 -15.17
N LEU A 776 -30.50 27.52 -14.91
CA LEU A 776 -29.04 27.40 -14.79
C LEU A 776 -28.33 27.78 -16.10
N LEU A 777 -28.81 27.29 -17.25
CA LEU A 777 -28.21 27.59 -18.55
C LEU A 777 -28.26 29.09 -18.88
N ASP A 778 -29.35 29.79 -18.53
CA ASP A 778 -29.45 31.24 -18.70
C ASP A 778 -28.45 32.01 -17.79
N ILE A 779 -28.25 31.57 -16.54
CA ILE A 779 -27.26 32.17 -15.64
C ILE A 779 -25.83 31.97 -16.18
N MET A 780 -25.49 30.75 -16.60
CA MET A 780 -24.18 30.43 -17.21
C MET A 780 -23.94 31.20 -18.52
N SER A 781 -24.97 31.39 -19.33
CA SER A 781 -24.91 32.15 -20.58
C SER A 781 -24.58 33.63 -20.33
N ASN A 782 -25.21 34.23 -19.32
CA ASN A 782 -24.89 35.59 -18.87
C ASN A 782 -23.48 35.69 -18.28
N TYR A 783 -23.05 34.71 -17.47
CA TYR A 783 -21.70 34.71 -16.91
C TYR A 783 -20.61 34.64 -18.01
N GLN A 784 -20.76 33.82 -19.05
CA GLN A 784 -19.86 33.82 -20.22
C GLN A 784 -19.87 35.16 -21.00
N ALA A 785 -20.96 35.92 -20.95
CA ALA A 785 -21.00 37.24 -21.57
C ALA A 785 -20.25 38.31 -20.75
N ILE A 786 -20.16 38.14 -19.42
CA ILE A 786 -19.48 39.05 -18.49
C ILE A 786 -17.99 38.71 -18.36
N ARG A 787 -17.66 37.43 -18.12
CA ARG A 787 -16.30 36.92 -18.06
C ARG A 787 -15.98 36.24 -19.40
N ASN A 788 -14.95 36.71 -20.10
CA ASN A 788 -14.51 36.21 -21.41
C ASN A 788 -13.83 34.82 -21.31
N THR A 789 -14.62 33.83 -20.90
CA THR A 789 -14.26 32.44 -20.55
C THR A 789 -15.25 31.51 -21.26
N GLU A 790 -14.79 30.44 -21.91
CA GLU A 790 -15.70 29.50 -22.57
C GLU A 790 -16.32 28.54 -21.54
N VAL A 791 -17.64 28.59 -21.36
CA VAL A 791 -18.38 27.79 -20.38
C VAL A 791 -18.97 26.55 -21.03
N VAL A 792 -18.77 25.40 -20.37
CA VAL A 792 -19.33 24.11 -20.76
C VAL A 792 -20.10 23.53 -19.58
N VAL A 793 -21.41 23.33 -19.74
CA VAL A 793 -22.27 22.74 -18.70
C VAL A 793 -22.52 21.28 -19.01
N VAL A 794 -22.15 20.39 -18.10
CA VAL A 794 -22.24 18.93 -18.25
C VAL A 794 -23.41 18.40 -17.44
N PHE A 795 -24.20 17.49 -18.02
CA PHE A 795 -25.31 16.80 -17.36
C PHE A 795 -25.27 15.31 -17.67
N ASP A 796 -25.61 14.48 -16.68
CA ASP A 796 -25.86 13.06 -16.92
C ASP A 796 -27.04 12.84 -17.88
N ALA A 797 -26.89 11.89 -18.80
CA ALA A 797 -27.96 11.46 -19.69
C ALA A 797 -28.91 10.47 -19.00
N TYR A 798 -29.97 11.01 -18.40
CA TYR A 798 -31.19 10.22 -18.14
C TYR A 798 -31.98 10.06 -19.45
N ASN A 799 -32.08 8.82 -19.97
CA ASN A 799 -32.89 8.41 -21.13
C ASN A 799 -32.55 9.06 -22.50
N VAL A 800 -31.28 9.04 -22.93
CA VAL A 800 -30.92 9.34 -24.33
C VAL A 800 -30.09 8.19 -24.95
N PRO A 801 -30.61 7.45 -25.95
CA PRO A 801 -29.87 6.33 -26.54
C PRO A 801 -28.79 6.82 -27.52
N GLY A 802 -27.51 6.60 -27.19
CA GLY A 802 -26.37 6.88 -28.08
C GLY A 802 -25.01 6.67 -27.40
N ASP A 803 -24.03 6.17 -28.16
CA ASP A 803 -22.66 5.86 -27.68
C ASP A 803 -21.71 7.08 -27.64
N GLN A 804 -22.18 8.26 -28.04
CA GLN A 804 -21.39 9.49 -28.04
C GLN A 804 -22.06 10.58 -27.20
N PRO A 805 -21.29 11.38 -26.44
CA PRO A 805 -21.83 12.50 -25.69
C PRO A 805 -22.48 13.51 -26.64
N ARG A 806 -23.73 13.88 -26.35
CA ARG A 806 -24.48 14.83 -27.18
C ARG A 806 -24.10 16.25 -26.77
N ILE A 807 -23.49 16.99 -27.69
CA ILE A 807 -23.14 18.40 -27.50
C ILE A 807 -24.20 19.27 -28.18
N ASP A 808 -25.09 19.86 -27.38
CA ASP A 808 -26.03 20.90 -27.84
C ASP A 808 -25.41 22.28 -27.59
N LYS A 809 -25.75 23.26 -28.43
CA LYS A 809 -25.36 24.67 -28.20
C LYS A 809 -26.55 25.49 -27.69
N TYR A 810 -26.40 26.07 -26.50
CA TYR A 810 -27.42 26.93 -25.90
C TYR A 810 -26.90 28.36 -25.86
N GLN A 811 -27.50 29.25 -26.67
CA GLN A 811 -27.02 30.63 -26.83
C GLN A 811 -25.51 30.70 -27.16
N ASN A 812 -24.69 31.23 -26.25
CA ASN A 812 -23.23 31.32 -26.35
C ASN A 812 -22.47 30.14 -25.72
N ILE A 813 -23.11 29.34 -24.86
CA ILE A 813 -22.48 28.23 -24.10
C ILE A 813 -22.66 26.87 -24.79
N ASN A 814 -21.78 25.92 -24.45
CA ASN A 814 -21.90 24.53 -24.88
C ASN A 814 -22.53 23.69 -23.76
N VAL A 815 -23.47 22.82 -24.10
CA VAL A 815 -24.16 21.91 -23.15
C VAL A 815 -23.87 20.49 -23.55
N VAL A 816 -23.17 19.76 -22.68
CA VAL A 816 -22.82 18.35 -22.90
C VAL A 816 -23.78 17.48 -22.10
N TYR A 817 -24.40 16.53 -22.78
CA TYR A 817 -25.03 15.38 -22.16
C TYR A 817 -24.06 14.21 -22.32
N THR A 818 -23.68 13.57 -21.22
CA THR A 818 -22.78 12.41 -21.28
C THR A 818 -23.45 11.21 -21.97
N LYS A 819 -22.69 10.15 -22.26
CA LYS A 819 -23.26 8.86 -22.70
C LYS A 819 -23.85 8.11 -21.49
N GLU A 820 -24.79 7.20 -21.72
CA GLU A 820 -25.53 6.45 -20.68
C GLU A 820 -24.62 5.68 -19.68
N ALA A 821 -23.38 5.39 -20.06
CA ALA A 821 -22.39 4.67 -19.24
C ALA A 821 -21.22 5.56 -18.74
N GLU A 822 -21.37 6.89 -18.73
CA GLU A 822 -20.36 7.86 -18.25
C GLU A 822 -21.05 8.95 -17.44
N THR A 823 -20.64 9.16 -16.18
CA THR A 823 -21.19 10.26 -15.37
C THR A 823 -20.58 11.60 -15.79
N ALA A 824 -21.26 12.70 -15.45
CA ALA A 824 -20.74 14.05 -15.59
C ALA A 824 -19.35 14.18 -14.96
N ASP A 825 -19.14 13.57 -13.80
CA ASP A 825 -17.85 13.52 -13.08
C ASP A 825 -16.74 12.87 -13.92
N GLN A 826 -17.03 11.70 -14.50
CA GLN A 826 -16.08 10.96 -15.33
C GLN A 826 -15.72 11.74 -16.59
N TYR A 827 -16.72 12.37 -17.22
CA TYR A 827 -16.51 13.23 -18.39
C TYR A 827 -15.66 14.46 -18.04
N ILE A 828 -15.97 15.15 -16.94
CA ILE A 828 -15.23 16.33 -16.45
C ILE A 828 -13.78 15.95 -16.13
N ALA A 829 -13.57 14.88 -15.36
CA ALA A 829 -12.24 14.39 -14.98
C ALA A 829 -11.39 14.00 -16.20
N LYS A 830 -12.00 13.32 -17.18
CA LYS A 830 -11.34 12.94 -18.44
C LYS A 830 -10.97 14.18 -19.27
N PHE A 831 -11.95 15.06 -19.54
CA PHE A 831 -11.73 16.28 -20.31
C PHE A 831 -10.64 17.16 -19.69
N THR A 832 -10.64 17.28 -18.36
CA THR A 832 -9.64 18.05 -17.60
C THR A 832 -8.25 17.48 -17.81
N ASN A 833 -8.04 16.19 -17.57
CA ASN A 833 -6.74 15.53 -17.75
C ASN A 833 -6.22 15.64 -19.19
N GLU A 834 -7.10 15.47 -20.20
CA GLU A 834 -6.71 15.53 -21.61
C GLU A 834 -6.31 16.95 -22.06
N ASN A 835 -6.86 18.02 -21.44
CA ASN A 835 -6.75 19.39 -21.97
C ASN A 835 -6.00 20.38 -21.05
N VAL A 836 -5.70 20.07 -19.78
CA VAL A 836 -5.01 20.98 -18.84
C VAL A 836 -3.59 21.39 -19.29
N SER A 837 -2.95 20.59 -20.13
CA SER A 837 -1.63 20.92 -20.71
C SER A 837 -1.70 22.06 -21.74
N THR A 838 -2.85 22.24 -22.40
CA THR A 838 -3.07 23.20 -23.51
C THR A 838 -4.03 24.35 -23.17
N MET A 839 -4.89 24.18 -22.16
CA MET A 839 -5.94 25.13 -21.76
C MET A 839 -5.84 25.50 -20.28
N ASN A 840 -6.39 26.65 -19.89
CA ASN A 840 -6.60 26.99 -18.48
C ASN A 840 -8.02 26.55 -18.10
N ILE A 841 -8.13 25.47 -17.33
CA ILE A 841 -9.43 24.88 -16.97
C ILE A 841 -9.74 25.22 -15.51
N THR A 842 -10.90 25.82 -15.29
CA THR A 842 -11.55 25.91 -13.98
C THR A 842 -12.72 24.94 -13.96
N VAL A 843 -12.94 24.24 -12.85
CA VAL A 843 -14.07 23.31 -12.69
C VAL A 843 -14.89 23.68 -11.48
N ALA A 844 -16.19 23.90 -11.68
CA ALA A 844 -17.17 24.15 -10.63
C ALA A 844 -17.86 22.85 -10.19
N THR A 845 -17.49 22.32 -9.03
CA THR A 845 -18.15 21.17 -8.39
C THR A 845 -17.91 21.15 -6.87
N SER A 846 -18.92 20.70 -6.12
CA SER A 846 -18.84 20.46 -4.67
C SER A 846 -18.74 18.97 -4.30
N ASP A 847 -18.41 18.07 -5.23
CA ASP A 847 -18.17 16.65 -4.94
C ASP A 847 -16.70 16.34 -4.60
N PHE A 848 -16.46 15.84 -3.38
CA PHE A 848 -15.12 15.60 -2.84
C PHE A 848 -14.24 14.65 -3.68
N MET A 849 -14.81 13.60 -4.28
CA MET A 849 -14.03 12.67 -5.10
C MET A 849 -13.55 13.34 -6.38
N VAL A 850 -14.42 14.14 -7.00
CA VAL A 850 -14.12 14.86 -8.24
C VAL A 850 -13.11 15.98 -7.97
N GLN A 851 -13.25 16.67 -6.84
CA GLN A 851 -12.30 17.69 -6.38
C GLN A 851 -10.88 17.14 -6.21
N LEU A 852 -10.73 15.94 -5.64
CA LEU A 852 -9.43 15.28 -5.47
C LEU A 852 -8.77 14.98 -6.83
N ILE A 853 -9.54 14.47 -7.79
CA ILE A 853 -9.06 14.15 -9.15
C ILE A 853 -8.65 15.42 -9.91
N ILE A 854 -9.43 16.50 -9.83
CA ILE A 854 -9.15 17.78 -10.51
C ILE A 854 -7.90 18.46 -9.94
N ARG A 855 -7.73 18.43 -8.61
CA ARG A 855 -6.50 18.92 -7.96
C ARG A 855 -5.27 18.11 -8.41
N GLY A 856 -5.40 16.78 -8.50
CA GLY A 856 -4.35 15.91 -9.05
C GLY A 856 -4.00 16.19 -10.51
N ALA A 857 -4.96 16.67 -11.30
CA ALA A 857 -4.76 17.08 -12.70
C ALA A 857 -4.12 18.48 -12.85
N GLY A 858 -4.02 19.27 -11.77
CA GLY A 858 -3.47 20.63 -11.83
C GLY A 858 -4.38 21.69 -12.45
N ALA A 859 -5.69 21.43 -12.50
CA ALA A 859 -6.70 22.42 -12.91
C ALA A 859 -7.25 23.21 -11.70
N VAL A 860 -7.81 24.39 -11.95
CA VAL A 860 -8.34 25.25 -10.89
C VAL A 860 -9.69 24.72 -10.42
N LEU A 861 -9.85 24.56 -9.11
CA LEU A 861 -11.08 24.09 -8.51
C LEU A 861 -11.92 25.27 -8.00
N MET A 862 -13.23 25.16 -8.14
CA MET A 862 -14.22 26.07 -7.56
C MET A 862 -15.38 25.25 -6.99
N SER A 863 -15.83 25.55 -5.78
CA SER A 863 -17.05 24.96 -5.22
C SER A 863 -18.31 25.60 -5.84
N ALA A 864 -19.45 24.91 -5.77
CA ALA A 864 -20.72 25.47 -6.23
C ALA A 864 -21.08 26.80 -5.51
N THR A 865 -20.72 26.93 -4.24
CA THR A 865 -20.92 28.14 -3.42
C THR A 865 -19.96 29.29 -3.76
N GLU A 866 -18.74 29.00 -4.22
CA GLU A 866 -17.82 30.03 -4.72
C GLU A 866 -18.26 30.54 -6.10
N LEU A 867 -18.74 29.65 -6.97
CA LEU A 867 -19.29 30.04 -8.27
C LEU A 867 -20.52 30.96 -8.12
N GLU A 868 -21.43 30.67 -7.18
CA GLU A 868 -22.60 31.52 -6.92
C GLU A 868 -22.16 32.95 -6.53
N LYS A 869 -21.24 33.07 -5.57
CA LYS A 869 -20.65 34.35 -5.15
C LYS A 869 -19.90 35.05 -6.28
N GLU A 870 -19.15 34.33 -7.12
CA GLU A 870 -18.42 34.93 -8.24
C GLU A 870 -19.38 35.49 -9.30
N ILE A 871 -20.49 34.82 -9.57
CA ILE A 871 -21.53 35.28 -10.50
C ILE A 871 -22.25 36.51 -9.94
N GLU A 872 -22.54 36.55 -8.63
CA GLU A 872 -23.08 37.75 -7.98
C GLU A 872 -22.10 38.93 -8.05
N MET A 873 -20.81 38.70 -7.76
CA MET A 873 -19.77 39.71 -7.87
C MET A 873 -19.59 40.21 -9.32
N ALA A 874 -19.50 39.31 -10.30
CA ALA A 874 -19.40 39.66 -11.72
C ALA A 874 -20.64 40.44 -12.21
N SER A 875 -21.83 40.09 -11.72
CA SER A 875 -23.07 40.82 -12.01
C SER A 875 -23.10 42.20 -11.35
N LYS A 876 -22.53 42.34 -10.14
CA LYS A 876 -22.40 43.62 -9.43
C LYS A 876 -21.36 44.53 -10.10
N GLU A 877 -20.19 43.99 -10.47
CA GLU A 877 -19.17 44.69 -11.26
C GLU A 877 -19.75 45.25 -12.56
N LEU A 878 -20.56 44.45 -13.28
CA LEU A 878 -21.23 44.91 -14.50
C LEU A 878 -22.24 46.04 -14.22
N ARG A 879 -23.05 45.92 -13.15
CA ARG A 879 -24.00 46.97 -12.75
C ARG A 879 -23.31 48.27 -12.37
N GLU A 880 -22.17 48.19 -11.66
CA GLU A 880 -21.34 49.34 -11.28
C GLU A 880 -20.63 49.96 -12.50
N GLN A 881 -20.16 49.16 -13.46
CA GLN A 881 -19.55 49.67 -14.70
C GLN A 881 -20.54 50.34 -15.66
N TYR A 882 -21.79 49.87 -15.71
CA TYR A 882 -22.82 50.39 -16.62
C TYR A 882 -23.86 51.30 -15.96
N ASN A 883 -23.74 51.53 -14.64
CA ASN A 883 -24.57 52.44 -13.85
C ASN A 883 -26.09 52.21 -14.01
N ILE A 884 -26.50 50.93 -14.02
CA ILE A 884 -27.89 50.50 -14.21
C ILE A 884 -28.56 50.35 -12.84
N GLU A 885 -29.11 51.45 -12.33
CA GLU A 885 -30.19 51.42 -11.34
C GLU A 885 -31.51 51.04 -12.04
N TYR A 886 -32.27 50.12 -11.45
CA TYR A 886 -33.72 50.01 -11.67
C TYR A 886 -34.41 49.60 -10.36
N GLU A 887 -35.56 50.24 -10.12
CA GLU A 887 -36.53 49.99 -9.05
C GLU A 887 -37.17 48.58 -9.12
#